data_AF-A0A7X8PM65-F1
#
_entry.id   AF-A0A7X8PM65-F1
#
_cell.length_a   1.000
_cell.length_b   1.000
_cell.length_c   1.000
_cell.angle_alpha   90.00
_cell.angle_beta   90.00
_cell.angle_gamma   90.00
#
_symmetry.space_group_name_H-M   'P 1'
#
loop_
_entity.id
_entity.type
_entity.pdbx_description
1 polymer ?
#
loop_
_entity_poly.entity_id
_entity_poly.type
_entity_poly.pdbx_seq_one_letter_code
_entity_poly.pdbx_strand_id
1 'polypeptide(L)'
;MNLGAIQIMPLKGITVKFLIFIIALAASFTVLGKNIKVEPFTPIYDSATANAKVIAVFQNSTELPLTGNYKRVFIARHPLAKYTLFYPVRLEDGRNAYVAPDIRLKDENGKMKMFSVGYQPWWRTCWLVVALTGLVIFLFLQIRNLYELRAAKSCSAREAWYWVVILILLRHVMLLALLICGNDIVCSASDDPGYFLVAKDLLSGKIDGPWSYPIGHGVLFFIPAIILTGAEEFYDLSVQFAYFSGFVLAPLTLVMGFQLLRKIGFGARYAFAAVLLLTLMPFFMAWEPSWEQKIFTSAIVTFPPSSAFGYYNSLIGSGFNAMSDTPSNFMLVGTLLLIMTLPPKLFSTAIASALLALCCMTRLNNVLFLPAAGYMLFNCNRQRLSDLRYLVLSVVVGAGVFFLVFLPQFLINWHQFGSPLTFSYVLHGAGLQQLERPDAGFTFHTLLQWVHLRFLANSNFVVWVGAISGMLIMKNRFQRNLLVLWAIPVLIFFAGYSHTFCDAVRFVISSYLPLLAAFACCDVWRELARRERLLLGGFLSVSVIFSTPFMIWEAYLTPLSLKSPQLQIFFMLFLPLAGALLIWWMLKKKQRRAAIFLTVFLILYGLGNAFVLGLLMLLILCRSLYSVILEISTLRPRRFGI
;
A
#
# COMPACT_ATOMS: atom_id res chain seq x y z
N MET A 1 -25.36 3.11 24.89
CA MET A 1 -24.84 4.09 23.89
C MET A 1 -25.90 4.23 22.81
N ASN A 2 -26.64 5.35 22.80
CA ASN A 2 -27.53 5.68 21.68
C ASN A 2 -26.64 5.92 20.45
N LEU A 3 -26.52 4.91 19.60
CA LEU A 3 -25.94 4.99 18.26
C LEU A 3 -26.90 5.80 17.39
N GLY A 4 -26.92 7.11 17.62
CA GLY A 4 -27.62 8.06 16.76
C GLY A 4 -27.12 7.90 15.33
N ALA A 5 -28.06 7.71 14.42
CA ALA A 5 -27.87 7.49 13.01
C ALA A 5 -26.93 8.55 12.40
N ILE A 6 -25.65 8.21 12.29
CA ILE A 6 -24.79 8.83 11.28
C ILE A 6 -25.29 8.22 9.97
N GLN A 7 -26.14 8.97 9.27
CA GLN A 7 -26.54 8.69 7.90
C GLN A 7 -25.30 8.23 7.13
N ILE A 8 -25.35 7.00 6.64
CA ILE A 8 -24.43 6.53 5.61
C ILE A 8 -24.63 7.53 4.47
N MET A 9 -23.61 8.33 4.18
CA MET A 9 -23.60 9.18 2.99
C MET A 9 -23.97 8.28 1.80
N PRO A 10 -24.97 8.63 0.98
CA PRO A 10 -25.30 7.85 -0.18
C PRO A 10 -24.13 7.98 -1.18
N LEU A 11 -23.20 7.02 -1.11
CA LEU A 11 -22.14 6.77 -2.11
C LEU A 11 -22.71 6.50 -3.52
N LYS A 12 -24.03 6.34 -3.65
CA LYS A 12 -24.70 5.85 -4.86
C LYS A 12 -24.63 6.81 -6.05
N GLY A 13 -24.44 8.12 -5.85
CA GLY A 13 -24.48 9.10 -6.95
C GLY A 13 -23.14 9.73 -7.32
N ILE A 14 -22.19 9.79 -6.38
CA ILE A 14 -21.05 10.73 -6.45
C ILE A 14 -19.76 10.03 -6.85
N THR A 15 -19.52 8.82 -6.35
CA THR A 15 -18.40 7.98 -6.80
C THR A 15 -18.57 7.63 -8.27
N VAL A 16 -19.80 7.33 -8.70
CA VAL A 16 -20.11 7.06 -10.10
C VAL A 16 -19.91 8.32 -10.96
N LYS A 17 -20.35 9.50 -10.53
CA LYS A 17 -20.13 10.76 -11.31
C LYS A 17 -18.67 11.20 -11.37
N PHE A 18 -17.90 11.04 -10.29
CA PHE A 18 -16.48 11.37 -10.27
C PHE A 18 -15.63 10.32 -11.00
N LEU A 19 -15.99 9.04 -10.91
CA LEU A 19 -15.38 7.96 -11.69
C LEU A 19 -15.76 8.07 -13.17
N ILE A 20 -16.99 8.42 -13.50
CA ILE A 20 -17.40 8.78 -14.87
C ILE A 20 -16.67 10.03 -15.34
N PHE A 21 -16.43 11.03 -14.48
CA PHE A 21 -15.62 12.18 -14.85
C PHE A 21 -14.17 11.79 -15.13
N ILE A 22 -13.53 10.96 -14.29
CA ILE A 22 -12.17 10.46 -14.53
C ILE A 22 -12.10 9.53 -15.74
N ILE A 23 -13.09 8.66 -15.94
CA ILE A 23 -13.21 7.75 -17.09
C ILE A 23 -13.50 8.56 -18.37
N ALA A 24 -14.35 9.58 -18.30
CA ALA A 24 -14.64 10.48 -19.43
C ALA A 24 -13.43 11.37 -19.74
N LEU A 25 -12.69 11.82 -18.72
CA LEU A 25 -11.42 12.53 -18.89
C LEU A 25 -10.38 11.59 -19.53
N ALA A 26 -10.23 10.36 -19.04
CA ALA A 26 -9.35 9.35 -19.61
C ALA A 26 -9.76 8.92 -21.03
N ALA A 27 -11.05 8.80 -21.31
CA ALA A 27 -11.60 8.49 -22.64
C ALA A 27 -11.43 9.66 -23.62
N SER A 28 -11.55 10.90 -23.15
CA SER A 28 -11.40 12.11 -23.98
C SER A 28 -9.97 12.37 -24.46
N PHE A 29 -8.99 11.59 -24.01
CA PHE A 29 -7.58 11.72 -24.41
C PHE A 29 -7.09 10.61 -25.36
N THR A 30 -8.00 9.81 -25.92
CA THR A 30 -7.69 8.75 -26.91
C THR A 30 -7.88 9.18 -28.37
N VAL A 31 -7.78 10.48 -28.68
CA VAL A 31 -7.69 10.91 -30.08
C VAL A 31 -6.22 10.83 -30.51
N LEU A 32 -5.82 9.66 -31.02
CA LEU A 32 -4.60 9.55 -31.81
C LEU A 32 -4.76 10.44 -33.05
N GLY A 33 -3.90 11.45 -33.17
CA GLY A 33 -3.80 12.22 -34.41
C GLY A 33 -3.50 11.28 -35.58
N LYS A 34 -4.04 11.56 -36.76
CA LYS A 34 -3.78 10.73 -37.97
C LYS A 34 -2.30 10.72 -38.38
N ASN A 35 -1.55 11.74 -37.95
CA ASN A 35 -0.13 11.92 -38.24
C ASN A 35 0.67 12.01 -36.94
N ILE A 36 1.93 11.62 -37.00
CA ILE A 36 2.92 11.81 -35.94
C ILE A 36 4.05 12.71 -36.45
N LYS A 37 4.39 13.72 -35.65
CA LYS A 37 5.56 14.57 -35.91
C LYS A 37 6.81 13.88 -35.37
N VAL A 38 7.78 13.65 -36.25
CA VAL A 38 9.07 13.03 -35.94
C VAL A 38 10.14 14.10 -36.01
N GLU A 39 10.90 14.26 -34.93
CA GLU A 39 11.96 15.27 -34.86
C GLU A 39 13.27 14.76 -35.51
N PRO A 40 14.19 15.66 -35.91
CA PRO A 40 15.51 15.29 -36.43
C PRO A 40 16.26 14.31 -35.53
N PHE A 41 17.09 13.48 -36.16
CA PHE A 41 17.91 12.42 -35.55
C PHE A 41 17.11 11.29 -34.89
N THR A 42 15.83 11.13 -35.25
CA THR A 42 15.02 9.98 -34.82
C THR A 42 15.30 8.78 -35.71
N PRO A 43 15.68 7.62 -35.15
CA PRO A 43 15.89 6.39 -35.91
C PRO A 43 14.58 5.75 -36.39
N ILE A 44 14.67 5.10 -37.55
CA ILE A 44 13.61 4.30 -38.19
C ILE A 44 13.97 2.82 -38.01
N TYR A 45 13.00 2.03 -37.56
CA TYR A 45 13.16 0.61 -37.25
C TYR A 45 12.37 -0.28 -38.20
N ASP A 46 12.91 -1.47 -38.44
CA ASP A 46 12.26 -2.53 -39.22
C ASP A 46 11.09 -3.19 -38.47
N SER A 47 11.17 -3.21 -37.14
CA SER A 47 10.26 -3.92 -36.25
C SER A 47 10.11 -3.17 -34.93
N ALA A 48 9.07 -3.51 -34.17
CA ALA A 48 8.86 -3.00 -32.81
C ALA A 48 9.36 -4.03 -31.79
N THR A 49 10.68 -4.20 -31.67
CA THR A 49 11.31 -5.10 -30.71
C THR A 49 12.50 -4.43 -30.02
N ALA A 50 12.93 -4.95 -28.87
CA ALA A 50 14.05 -4.37 -28.12
C ALA A 50 15.39 -4.41 -28.89
N ASN A 51 15.53 -5.34 -29.83
CA ASN A 51 16.72 -5.53 -30.68
C ASN A 51 16.47 -5.12 -32.14
N ALA A 52 15.45 -4.30 -32.40
CA ALA A 52 15.08 -3.90 -33.76
C ALA A 52 16.25 -3.20 -34.47
N LYS A 53 16.42 -3.50 -35.76
CA LYS A 53 17.50 -2.92 -36.56
C LYS A 53 17.11 -1.51 -37.01
N VAL A 54 18.01 -0.55 -36.83
CA VAL A 54 17.85 0.78 -37.41
C VAL A 54 18.10 0.70 -38.91
N ILE A 55 17.11 1.06 -39.71
CA ILE A 55 17.19 1.08 -41.17
C ILE A 55 17.69 2.44 -41.66
N ALA A 56 17.24 3.52 -41.03
CA ALA A 56 17.56 4.89 -41.43
C ALA A 56 17.35 5.86 -40.26
N VAL A 57 17.70 7.13 -40.47
CA VAL A 57 17.59 8.20 -39.46
C VAL A 57 17.03 9.44 -40.13
N PHE A 58 15.99 10.03 -39.56
CA PHE A 58 15.45 11.30 -40.04
C PHE A 58 16.46 12.43 -39.83
N GLN A 59 16.71 13.22 -40.88
CA GLN A 59 17.59 14.40 -40.78
C GLN A 59 16.80 15.68 -40.50
N ASN A 60 15.54 15.73 -40.91
CA ASN A 60 14.65 16.88 -40.76
C ASN A 60 13.41 16.50 -39.93
N SER A 61 12.70 17.52 -39.44
CA SER A 61 11.40 17.33 -38.79
C SER A 61 10.38 16.93 -39.87
N THR A 62 9.70 15.80 -39.70
CA THR A 62 8.81 15.22 -40.72
C THR A 62 7.50 14.76 -40.07
N GLU A 63 6.37 14.99 -40.72
CA GLU A 63 5.09 14.43 -40.31
C GLU A 63 4.78 13.18 -41.13
N LEU A 64 4.47 12.08 -40.45
CA LEU A 64 4.18 10.79 -41.07
C LEU A 64 2.78 10.30 -40.72
N PRO A 65 2.03 9.71 -41.66
CA PRO A 65 0.76 9.10 -41.36
C PRO A 65 0.95 7.82 -40.53
N LEU A 66 0.16 7.69 -39.46
CA LEU A 66 0.10 6.48 -38.66
C LEU A 66 -0.68 5.38 -39.41
N THR A 67 -0.13 4.18 -39.45
CA THR A 67 -0.76 3.01 -40.13
C THR A 67 -1.47 2.07 -39.16
N GLY A 68 -1.35 2.31 -37.86
CA GLY A 68 -1.99 1.51 -36.81
C GLY A 68 -1.70 2.02 -35.41
N ASN A 69 -2.05 1.22 -34.41
CA ASN A 69 -1.79 1.53 -33.00
C ASN A 69 -0.30 1.36 -32.68
N TYR A 70 0.19 2.16 -31.73
CA TYR A 70 1.55 2.01 -31.23
C TYR A 70 1.76 0.64 -30.57
N LYS A 71 2.99 0.14 -30.62
CA LYS A 71 3.44 -1.03 -29.87
C LYS A 71 4.34 -0.58 -28.72
N ARG A 72 4.07 -1.09 -27.52
CA ARG A 72 4.87 -0.80 -26.32
C ARG A 72 5.90 -1.91 -26.12
N VAL A 73 7.17 -1.54 -26.13
CA VAL A 73 8.28 -2.50 -25.95
C VAL A 73 8.98 -2.19 -24.64
N PHE A 74 9.19 -3.21 -23.80
CA PHE A 74 9.81 -3.07 -22.49
C PHE A 74 11.27 -3.53 -22.51
N ILE A 75 12.13 -2.76 -21.87
CA ILE A 75 13.50 -3.12 -21.51
C ILE A 75 13.54 -3.21 -19.99
N ALA A 76 13.44 -4.44 -19.48
CA ALA A 76 13.41 -4.71 -18.04
C ALA A 76 14.83 -4.86 -17.47
N ARG A 77 15.09 -4.18 -16.35
CA ARG A 77 16.23 -4.39 -15.46
C ARG A 77 15.72 -4.32 -14.03
N HIS A 78 15.32 -5.48 -13.48
CA HIS A 78 14.75 -5.57 -12.14
C HIS A 78 15.60 -4.74 -11.14
N PRO A 79 14.99 -3.82 -10.37
CA PRO A 79 13.55 -3.72 -10.04
C PRO A 79 12.67 -2.89 -10.98
N LEU A 80 13.23 -2.22 -11.98
CA LEU A 80 12.50 -1.29 -12.85
C LEU A 80 12.47 -1.76 -14.30
N ALA A 81 11.51 -1.27 -15.06
CA ALA A 81 11.46 -1.47 -16.51
C ALA A 81 11.23 -0.12 -17.18
N LYS A 82 11.94 0.10 -18.28
CA LYS A 82 11.72 1.24 -19.16
C LYS A 82 10.92 0.75 -20.37
N TYR A 83 9.92 1.51 -20.80
CA TYR A 83 9.19 1.17 -22.02
C TYR A 83 9.30 2.25 -23.08
N THR A 84 9.40 1.82 -24.34
CA THR A 84 9.45 2.68 -25.52
C THR A 84 8.19 2.46 -26.35
N LEU A 85 7.66 3.53 -26.93
CA LEU A 85 6.48 3.47 -27.80
C LEU A 85 6.91 3.52 -29.27
N PHE A 86 6.72 2.40 -29.97
CA PHE A 86 6.97 2.28 -31.39
C PHE A 86 5.68 2.56 -32.17
N TYR A 87 5.69 3.61 -32.98
CA TYR A 87 4.56 3.99 -33.81
C TYR A 87 4.74 3.41 -35.22
N PRO A 88 3.78 2.62 -35.71
CA PRO A 88 3.82 2.15 -37.09
C PRO A 88 3.49 3.32 -38.03
N VAL A 89 4.38 3.56 -38.98
CA VAL A 89 4.29 4.65 -39.95
C VAL A 89 4.49 4.13 -41.37
N ARG A 90 3.94 4.85 -42.35
CA ARG A 90 4.25 4.64 -43.76
C ARG A 90 5.29 5.66 -44.21
N LEU A 91 6.40 5.19 -44.74
CA LEU A 91 7.44 6.04 -45.32
C LEU A 91 7.01 6.53 -46.71
N GLU A 92 7.67 7.58 -47.22
CA GLU A 92 7.38 8.17 -48.54
C GLU A 92 7.54 7.17 -49.69
N ASP A 93 8.43 6.18 -49.53
CA ASP A 93 8.63 5.09 -50.48
C ASP A 93 7.58 3.97 -50.40
N GLY A 94 6.54 4.17 -49.57
CA GLY A 94 5.42 3.26 -49.40
C GLY A 94 5.67 2.10 -48.45
N ARG A 95 6.90 1.93 -47.91
CA ARG A 95 7.23 0.86 -46.95
C ARG A 95 6.65 1.15 -45.57
N ASN A 96 6.22 0.09 -44.88
CA ASN A 96 5.85 0.16 -43.47
C ASN A 96 7.10 0.08 -42.60
N ALA A 97 7.22 0.98 -41.64
CA ALA A 97 8.31 1.01 -40.68
C ALA A 97 7.79 1.42 -39.30
N TYR A 98 8.67 1.40 -38.30
CA TYR A 98 8.37 1.87 -36.96
C TYR A 98 9.28 3.03 -36.58
N VAL A 99 8.72 4.00 -35.86
CA VAL A 99 9.49 5.12 -35.29
C VAL A 99 9.25 5.21 -33.79
N ALA A 100 10.29 5.56 -33.06
CA ALA A 100 10.25 5.78 -31.62
C ALA A 100 10.71 7.23 -31.33
N PRO A 101 9.77 8.21 -31.28
CA PRO A 101 10.11 9.63 -31.12
C PRO A 101 10.85 9.98 -29.82
N ASP A 102 10.78 9.08 -28.85
CA ASP A 102 11.43 9.08 -27.55
C ASP A 102 12.87 8.56 -27.59
N ILE A 103 13.38 8.15 -28.76
CA ILE A 103 14.77 7.78 -28.98
C ILE A 103 15.37 8.71 -30.03
N ARG A 104 16.54 9.28 -29.74
CA ARG A 104 17.29 10.12 -30.67
C ARG A 104 18.75 9.69 -30.72
N LEU A 105 19.41 10.00 -31.82
CA LEU A 105 20.84 9.81 -31.98
C LEU A 105 21.57 11.12 -31.71
N LYS A 106 22.66 11.04 -30.95
CA LYS A 106 23.60 12.14 -30.73
C LYS A 106 25.00 11.65 -31.04
N ASP A 107 25.78 12.47 -31.72
CA ASP A 107 27.20 12.21 -31.89
C ASP A 107 27.92 12.50 -30.56
N GLU A 108 28.53 11.48 -29.98
CA GLU A 108 29.45 11.60 -28.85
C GLU A 108 30.82 11.05 -29.27
N ASN A 109 31.75 11.95 -29.55
CA ASN A 109 33.14 11.64 -29.93
C ASN A 109 33.26 10.79 -31.20
N GLY A 110 32.50 11.11 -32.26
CA GLY A 110 32.53 10.40 -33.54
C GLY A 110 31.80 9.06 -33.51
N LYS A 111 31.06 8.77 -32.43
CA LYS A 111 30.19 7.60 -32.30
C LYS A 111 28.76 8.06 -32.06
N MET A 112 27.87 7.71 -32.98
CA MET A 112 26.43 7.93 -32.84
C MET A 112 25.90 7.06 -31.70
N LYS A 113 25.50 7.69 -30.60
CA LYS A 113 24.85 7.01 -29.48
C LYS A 113 23.37 7.31 -29.45
N MET A 114 22.60 6.27 -29.17
CA MET A 114 21.19 6.43 -28.84
C MET A 114 21.05 7.00 -27.44
N PHE A 115 20.27 8.06 -27.31
CA PHE A 115 19.80 8.56 -26.05
C PHE A 115 18.28 8.65 -26.09
N SER A 116 17.66 8.45 -24.95
CA SER A 116 16.21 8.57 -24.85
C SER A 116 15.83 9.97 -24.43
N VAL A 117 14.94 10.58 -25.22
CA VAL A 117 14.26 11.81 -24.86
C VAL A 117 13.02 11.41 -24.10
N GLY A 118 12.95 11.79 -22.81
CA GLY A 118 11.83 11.39 -21.98
C GLY A 118 10.49 11.87 -22.56
N TYR A 119 9.68 10.95 -23.08
CA TYR A 119 8.33 11.26 -23.54
C TYR A 119 7.38 11.47 -22.35
N GLN A 120 7.10 12.74 -22.04
CA GLN A 120 6.10 13.13 -21.06
C GLN A 120 4.75 13.36 -21.74
N PRO A 121 3.75 12.50 -21.49
CA PRO A 121 2.42 12.75 -22.00
C PRO A 121 1.87 14.04 -21.38
N TRP A 122 1.48 15.00 -22.21
CA TRP A 122 0.96 16.31 -21.77
C TRP A 122 -0.20 16.20 -20.78
N TRP A 123 -1.02 15.15 -20.90
CA TRP A 123 -2.14 14.88 -20.00
C TRP A 123 -1.69 14.64 -18.56
N ARG A 124 -0.49 14.10 -18.30
CA ARG A 124 0.04 13.93 -16.93
C ARG A 124 0.26 15.29 -16.28
N THR A 125 0.82 16.23 -17.03
CA THR A 125 1.05 17.61 -16.58
C THR A 125 -0.26 18.34 -16.36
N CYS A 126 -1.22 18.23 -17.28
CA CYS A 126 -2.55 18.82 -17.10
C CYS A 126 -3.26 18.24 -15.86
N TRP A 127 -3.20 16.92 -15.66
CA TRP A 127 -3.77 16.30 -14.47
C TRP A 127 -3.07 16.76 -13.19
N LEU A 128 -1.74 16.89 -13.20
CA LEU A 128 -0.99 17.41 -12.06
C LEU A 128 -1.46 18.82 -11.69
N VAL A 129 -1.61 19.71 -12.67
CA VAL A 129 -2.10 21.08 -12.46
C VAL A 129 -3.52 21.05 -11.88
N VAL A 130 -4.45 20.29 -12.46
CA VAL A 130 -5.83 20.16 -11.96
C VAL A 130 -5.84 19.63 -10.53
N ALA A 131 -5.05 18.60 -10.23
CA ALA A 131 -4.97 17.99 -8.91
C ALA A 131 -4.37 18.96 -7.87
N LEU A 132 -3.34 19.72 -8.24
CA LEU A 132 -2.73 20.76 -7.41
C LEU A 132 -3.70 21.91 -7.13
N THR A 133 -4.35 22.45 -8.15
CA THR A 133 -5.35 23.51 -8.01
C THR A 133 -6.50 23.04 -7.12
N GLY A 134 -7.01 21.83 -7.35
CA GLY A 134 -7.99 21.20 -6.47
C GLY A 134 -7.50 21.10 -5.03
N LEU A 135 -6.28 20.62 -4.81
CA LEU A 135 -5.72 20.45 -3.47
C LEU A 135 -5.66 21.79 -2.73
N VAL A 136 -5.21 22.86 -3.38
CA VAL A 136 -5.15 24.22 -2.81
C VAL A 136 -6.55 24.72 -2.45
N ILE A 137 -7.52 24.58 -3.36
CA ILE A 137 -8.92 24.99 -3.13
C ILE A 137 -9.50 24.25 -1.93
N PHE A 138 -9.34 22.92 -1.86
CA PHE A 138 -9.90 22.11 -0.79
C PHE A 138 -9.22 22.35 0.56
N LEU A 139 -7.91 22.61 0.58
CA LEU A 139 -7.20 23.04 1.78
C LEU A 139 -7.74 24.40 2.27
N PHE A 140 -7.93 25.36 1.36
CA PHE A 140 -8.52 26.66 1.70
C PHE A 140 -9.94 26.52 2.26
N LEU A 141 -10.80 25.74 1.59
CA LEU A 141 -12.16 25.46 2.07
C LEU A 141 -12.16 24.79 3.44
N GLN A 142 -11.22 23.88 3.69
CA GLN A 142 -11.10 23.20 4.97
C GLN A 142 -10.62 24.16 6.07
N ILE A 143 -9.67 25.04 5.80
CA ILE A 143 -9.24 26.08 6.74
C ILE A 143 -10.40 27.03 7.06
N ARG A 144 -11.14 27.48 6.04
CA ARG A 144 -12.32 28.33 6.21
C ARG A 144 -13.39 27.65 7.05
N ASN A 145 -13.71 26.40 6.73
CA ASN A 145 -14.68 25.59 7.47
C ASN A 145 -14.24 25.37 8.93
N LEU A 146 -12.94 25.16 9.19
CA LEU A 146 -12.41 25.07 10.55
C LEU A 146 -12.49 26.40 11.31
N TYR A 147 -12.48 27.54 10.62
CA TYR A 147 -12.67 28.86 11.22
C TYR A 147 -14.16 29.11 11.53
N GLU A 148 -15.05 28.84 10.58
CA GLU A 148 -16.51 28.95 10.73
C GLU A 148 -17.06 27.98 11.80
N LEU A 149 -16.62 26.72 11.79
CA LEU A 149 -17.04 25.68 12.75
C LEU A 149 -16.39 25.83 14.13
N ARG A 150 -15.43 26.74 14.37
CA ARG A 150 -15.07 27.07 15.76
C ARG A 150 -16.28 27.60 16.55
N ALA A 151 -17.29 28.13 15.85
CA ALA A 151 -18.58 28.50 16.42
C ALA A 151 -19.54 27.31 16.66
N ALA A 152 -19.35 26.16 16.00
CA ALA A 152 -20.24 25.00 16.05
C ALA A 152 -19.50 23.71 16.47
N LYS A 153 -19.79 23.19 17.67
CA LYS A 153 -19.05 22.10 18.36
C LYS A 153 -19.04 20.70 17.70
N SER A 154 -19.53 20.51 16.47
CA SER A 154 -19.60 19.18 15.83
C SER A 154 -18.95 19.12 14.45
N CYS A 155 -18.13 18.10 14.23
CA CYS A 155 -17.57 17.73 12.92
C CYS A 155 -18.69 17.24 12.00
N SER A 156 -19.07 18.05 11.02
CA SER A 156 -20.14 17.73 10.06
C SER A 156 -19.67 16.72 9.01
N ALA A 157 -20.61 16.01 8.37
CA ALA A 157 -20.31 15.10 7.25
C ALA A 157 -19.54 15.82 6.11
N ARG A 158 -19.76 17.13 5.96
CA ARG A 158 -19.06 18.01 5.02
C ARG A 158 -17.56 18.14 5.36
N GLU A 159 -17.21 18.27 6.63
CA GLU A 159 -15.79 18.34 7.05
C GLU A 159 -15.06 17.03 6.74
N ALA A 160 -15.69 15.88 7.01
CA ALA A 160 -15.14 14.57 6.67
C ALA A 160 -14.90 14.42 5.15
N TRP A 161 -15.78 15.00 4.33
CA TRP A 161 -15.64 14.97 2.88
C TRP A 161 -14.42 15.76 2.38
N TYR A 162 -14.20 16.97 2.90
CA TYR A 162 -13.02 17.75 2.55
C TYR A 162 -11.72 17.01 2.90
N TRP A 163 -11.65 16.39 4.08
CA TRP A 163 -10.50 15.57 4.47
C TRP A 163 -10.21 14.43 3.48
N VAL A 164 -11.25 13.72 3.04
CA VAL A 164 -11.12 12.62 2.07
C VAL A 164 -10.61 13.14 0.72
N VAL A 165 -11.19 14.22 0.20
CA VAL A 165 -10.77 14.78 -1.09
C VAL A 165 -9.32 15.26 -1.05
N ILE A 166 -8.90 15.90 0.05
CA ILE A 166 -7.50 16.30 0.25
C ILE A 166 -6.57 15.10 0.17
N LEU A 167 -6.89 13.97 0.79
CA LEU A 167 -6.07 12.75 0.75
C LEU A 167 -5.93 12.20 -0.68
N ILE A 168 -7.04 12.14 -1.42
CA ILE A 168 -7.05 11.66 -2.80
C ILE A 168 -6.17 12.57 -3.67
N LEU A 169 -6.42 13.88 -3.63
CA LEU A 169 -5.71 14.86 -4.45
C LEU A 169 -4.23 14.88 -4.11
N LEU A 170 -3.87 14.85 -2.82
CA LEU A 170 -2.47 14.76 -2.38
C LEU A 170 -1.80 13.50 -2.94
N ARG A 171 -2.46 12.34 -2.87
CA ARG A 171 -1.94 11.09 -3.43
C ARG A 171 -1.71 11.19 -4.93
N HIS A 172 -2.64 11.79 -5.66
CA HIS A 172 -2.53 12.01 -7.09
C HIS A 172 -1.39 12.95 -7.44
N VAL A 173 -1.28 14.09 -6.74
CA VAL A 173 -0.19 15.06 -6.94
C VAL A 173 1.17 14.41 -6.73
N MET A 174 1.36 13.69 -5.62
CA MET A 174 2.65 13.04 -5.33
C MET A 174 2.99 11.94 -6.34
N LEU A 175 2.00 11.12 -6.74
CA LEU A 175 2.21 10.08 -7.76
C LEU A 175 2.48 10.68 -9.14
N LEU A 176 1.76 11.72 -9.55
CA LEU A 176 2.00 12.39 -10.83
C LEU A 176 3.36 13.07 -10.87
N ALA A 177 3.77 13.74 -9.79
CA ALA A 177 5.11 14.29 -9.67
C ALA A 177 6.19 13.20 -9.82
N LEU A 178 5.97 12.04 -9.19
CA LEU A 178 6.87 10.88 -9.30
C LEU A 178 6.96 10.39 -10.76
N LEU A 179 5.81 10.15 -11.40
CA LEU A 179 5.75 9.66 -12.79
C LEU A 179 6.27 10.69 -13.80
N ILE A 180 6.17 11.99 -13.52
CA ILE A 180 6.79 13.03 -14.35
C ILE A 180 8.31 12.99 -14.17
N CYS A 181 8.84 12.79 -12.97
CA CYS A 181 10.29 12.62 -12.80
C CYS A 181 10.83 11.32 -13.41
N GLY A 182 10.03 10.23 -13.40
CA GLY A 182 10.42 8.92 -13.93
C GLY A 182 10.04 8.63 -15.37
N ASN A 183 9.18 9.43 -15.98
CA ASN A 183 8.81 9.34 -17.39
C ASN A 183 8.19 7.99 -17.77
N ASP A 184 8.92 7.16 -18.49
CA ASP A 184 8.56 5.86 -19.05
C ASP A 184 9.11 4.70 -18.21
N ILE A 185 9.58 4.98 -17.00
CA ILE A 185 10.05 4.01 -16.03
C ILE A 185 8.90 3.55 -15.13
N VAL A 186 8.69 2.24 -15.09
CA VAL A 186 7.67 1.55 -14.28
C VAL A 186 8.30 0.42 -13.48
N CYS A 187 7.54 -0.20 -12.56
CA CYS A 187 7.97 -1.44 -11.93
C CYS A 187 8.18 -2.52 -13.00
N SER A 188 9.30 -3.24 -12.93
CA SER A 188 9.46 -4.45 -13.72
C SER A 188 8.41 -5.46 -13.28
N ALA A 189 7.84 -6.19 -14.24
CA ALA A 189 6.96 -7.31 -13.94
C ALA A 189 7.71 -8.32 -13.07
N SER A 190 7.08 -8.79 -12.00
CA SER A 190 7.60 -9.88 -11.17
C SER A 190 6.59 -11.02 -11.12
N ASP A 191 5.60 -10.90 -10.23
CA ASP A 191 4.56 -11.91 -10.03
C ASP A 191 3.38 -11.74 -11.00
N ASP A 192 3.24 -10.54 -11.56
CA ASP A 192 2.10 -10.13 -12.39
C ASP A 192 1.86 -11.02 -13.61
N PRO A 193 2.89 -11.43 -14.38
CA PRO A 193 2.71 -12.32 -15.52
C PRO A 193 2.15 -13.69 -15.11
N GLY A 194 2.53 -14.19 -13.92
CA GLY A 194 2.02 -15.46 -13.40
C GLY A 194 0.52 -15.38 -13.08
N TYR A 195 0.06 -14.30 -12.44
CA TYR A 195 -1.36 -14.07 -12.21
C TYR A 195 -2.15 -13.83 -13.53
N PHE A 196 -1.54 -13.18 -14.52
CA PHE A 196 -2.14 -13.00 -15.84
C PHE A 196 -2.30 -14.34 -16.57
N LEU A 197 -1.29 -15.20 -16.52
CA LEU A 197 -1.33 -16.53 -17.11
C LEU A 197 -2.48 -17.36 -16.52
N VAL A 198 -2.65 -17.35 -15.21
CA VAL A 198 -3.79 -17.99 -14.53
C VAL A 198 -5.12 -17.52 -15.10
N ALA A 199 -5.30 -16.20 -15.28
CA ALA A 199 -6.52 -15.65 -15.85
C ALA A 199 -6.76 -16.11 -17.30
N LYS A 200 -5.71 -16.12 -18.13
CA LYS A 200 -5.76 -16.56 -19.53
C LYS A 200 -6.09 -18.05 -19.65
N ASP A 201 -5.43 -18.88 -18.86
CA ASP A 201 -5.67 -20.33 -18.83
C ASP A 201 -7.12 -20.63 -18.44
N LEU A 202 -7.61 -20.03 -17.36
CA LEU A 202 -9.00 -20.18 -16.91
C LEU A 202 -10.02 -19.72 -17.97
N LEU A 203 -9.77 -18.60 -18.66
CA LEU A 203 -10.61 -18.13 -19.76
C LEU A 203 -10.63 -19.11 -20.94
N SER A 204 -9.53 -19.82 -21.18
CA SER A 204 -9.43 -20.86 -22.20
C SER A 204 -9.94 -22.24 -21.76
N GLY A 205 -10.46 -22.36 -20.53
CA GLY A 205 -10.93 -23.62 -19.95
C GLY A 205 -9.83 -24.56 -19.46
N LYS A 206 -8.57 -24.09 -19.40
CA LYS A 206 -7.44 -24.88 -18.89
C LYS A 206 -7.33 -24.73 -17.37
N ILE A 207 -7.28 -25.85 -16.67
CA ILE A 207 -7.16 -25.92 -15.20
C ILE A 207 -5.93 -26.71 -14.72
N ASP A 208 -5.14 -27.23 -15.68
CA ASP A 208 -4.17 -28.29 -15.40
C ASP A 208 -2.89 -27.77 -14.72
N GLY A 209 -2.64 -26.45 -14.72
CA GLY A 209 -1.44 -25.87 -14.13
C GLY A 209 -0.15 -26.42 -14.77
N PRO A 210 0.99 -26.38 -14.05
CA PRO A 210 1.20 -25.79 -12.72
C PRO A 210 1.20 -24.26 -12.77
N TRP A 211 0.40 -23.61 -11.90
CA TRP A 211 0.39 -22.15 -11.79
C TRP A 211 1.24 -21.68 -10.62
N SER A 212 2.05 -20.64 -10.80
CA SER A 212 2.90 -20.14 -9.72
C SER A 212 2.15 -19.35 -8.63
N TYR A 213 0.90 -18.96 -8.83
CA TYR A 213 0.17 -18.09 -7.88
C TYR A 213 -1.31 -18.47 -7.70
N PRO A 214 -1.94 -18.05 -6.58
CA PRO A 214 -3.37 -18.25 -6.34
C PRO A 214 -4.27 -17.64 -7.42
N ILE A 215 -5.46 -18.22 -7.60
CA ILE A 215 -6.36 -17.81 -8.68
C ILE A 215 -7.08 -16.49 -8.46
N GLY A 216 -7.19 -16.01 -7.22
CA GLY A 216 -8.08 -14.90 -6.88
C GLY A 216 -7.73 -13.58 -7.58
N HIS A 217 -6.45 -13.22 -7.68
CA HIS A 217 -6.05 -11.97 -8.37
C HIS A 217 -6.33 -12.07 -9.88
N GLY A 218 -5.99 -13.21 -10.49
CA GLY A 218 -6.30 -13.51 -11.89
C GLY A 218 -7.80 -13.40 -12.19
N VAL A 219 -8.63 -14.09 -11.39
CA VAL A 219 -10.08 -14.16 -11.58
C VAL A 219 -10.77 -12.82 -11.33
N LEU A 220 -10.43 -12.13 -10.24
CA LEU A 220 -11.17 -10.93 -9.83
C LEU A 220 -10.74 -9.66 -10.58
N PHE A 221 -9.48 -9.59 -11.01
CA PHE A 221 -8.91 -8.36 -11.58
C PHE A 221 -8.44 -8.52 -13.03
N PHE A 222 -7.73 -9.60 -13.37
CA PHE A 222 -7.22 -9.76 -14.74
C PHE A 222 -8.26 -10.30 -15.72
N ILE A 223 -9.13 -11.23 -15.35
CA ILE A 223 -10.21 -11.71 -16.24
C ILE A 223 -11.07 -10.54 -16.77
N PRO A 224 -11.63 -9.66 -15.90
CA PRO A 224 -12.40 -8.51 -16.39
C PRO A 224 -11.57 -7.60 -17.29
N ALA A 225 -10.29 -7.39 -16.95
CA ALA A 225 -9.42 -6.53 -17.75
C ALA A 225 -9.12 -7.13 -19.13
N ILE A 226 -8.82 -8.42 -19.20
CA ILE A 226 -8.60 -9.15 -20.46
C ILE A 226 -9.85 -9.08 -21.34
N ILE A 227 -11.04 -9.34 -20.78
CA ILE A 227 -12.31 -9.26 -21.52
C ILE A 227 -12.56 -7.85 -22.05
N LEU A 228 -12.28 -6.82 -21.25
CA LEU A 228 -12.52 -5.42 -21.64
C LEU A 228 -11.52 -4.89 -22.68
N THR A 229 -10.27 -5.35 -22.65
CA THR A 229 -9.21 -4.80 -23.52
C THR A 229 -8.82 -5.72 -24.67
N GLY A 230 -9.23 -7.00 -24.65
CA GLY A 230 -8.75 -8.01 -25.58
C GLY A 230 -7.24 -8.29 -25.46
N ALA A 231 -6.67 -8.14 -24.26
CA ALA A 231 -5.22 -8.31 -24.06
C ALA A 231 -4.81 -9.78 -24.25
N GLU A 232 -3.76 -10.02 -25.03
CA GLU A 232 -3.23 -11.38 -25.27
C GLU A 232 -2.05 -11.69 -24.35
N GLU A 233 -1.27 -10.66 -24.00
CA GLU A 233 -0.12 -10.74 -23.11
C GLU A 233 -0.23 -9.75 -21.94
N PHE A 234 0.46 -10.05 -20.85
CA PHE A 234 0.48 -9.18 -19.66
C PHE A 234 0.93 -7.75 -20.00
N TYR A 235 1.92 -7.61 -20.87
CA TYR A 235 2.51 -6.31 -21.20
C TYR A 235 1.55 -5.38 -21.99
N ASP A 236 0.50 -5.94 -22.61
CA ASP A 236 -0.56 -5.16 -23.27
C ASP A 236 -1.36 -4.33 -22.25
N LEU A 237 -1.48 -4.83 -21.02
CA LEU A 237 -2.29 -4.26 -19.95
C LEU A 237 -1.46 -3.61 -18.83
N SER A 238 -0.21 -4.01 -18.65
CA SER A 238 0.62 -3.72 -17.47
C SER A 238 0.58 -2.25 -17.01
N VAL A 239 0.78 -1.31 -17.93
CA VAL A 239 0.78 0.13 -17.63
C VAL A 239 -0.64 0.64 -17.34
N GLN A 240 -1.65 0.24 -18.12
CA GLN A 240 -3.04 0.63 -17.90
C GLN A 240 -3.54 0.15 -16.54
N PHE A 241 -3.21 -1.10 -16.17
CA PHE A 241 -3.55 -1.64 -14.87
C PHE A 241 -2.80 -0.91 -13.74
N ALA A 242 -1.52 -0.57 -13.92
CA ALA A 242 -0.78 0.24 -12.95
C ALA A 242 -1.42 1.61 -12.72
N TYR A 243 -1.95 2.26 -13.77
CA TYR A 243 -2.75 3.48 -13.64
C TYR A 243 -4.04 3.25 -12.86
N PHE A 244 -4.80 2.21 -13.18
CA PHE A 244 -6.02 1.86 -12.45
C PHE A 244 -5.72 1.58 -10.97
N SER A 245 -4.68 0.80 -10.68
CA SER A 245 -4.27 0.48 -9.31
C SER A 245 -3.82 1.73 -8.55
N GLY A 246 -2.93 2.56 -9.13
CA GLY A 246 -2.34 3.72 -8.47
C GLY A 246 -3.28 4.92 -8.29
N PHE A 247 -4.22 5.13 -9.22
CA PHE A 247 -5.13 6.28 -9.19
C PHE A 247 -6.57 5.95 -8.76
N VAL A 248 -6.97 4.67 -8.78
CA VAL A 248 -8.31 4.24 -8.35
C VAL A 248 -8.24 3.37 -7.11
N LEU A 249 -7.62 2.19 -7.18
CA LEU A 249 -7.65 1.23 -6.06
C LEU A 249 -6.95 1.75 -4.81
N ALA A 250 -5.71 2.25 -4.94
CA ALA A 250 -4.96 2.77 -3.80
C ALA A 250 -5.64 3.99 -3.14
N PRO A 251 -6.08 5.04 -3.89
CA PRO A 251 -6.82 6.15 -3.30
C PRO A 251 -8.14 5.73 -2.64
N LEU A 252 -8.91 4.84 -3.25
CA LEU A 252 -10.13 4.31 -2.63
C LEU A 252 -9.84 3.55 -1.34
N THR A 253 -8.71 2.83 -1.27
CA THR A 253 -8.26 2.16 -0.05
C THR A 253 -7.97 3.16 1.07
N LEU A 254 -7.39 4.33 0.75
CA LEU A 254 -7.20 5.43 1.71
C LEU A 254 -8.54 5.98 2.22
N VAL A 255 -9.53 6.15 1.33
CA VAL A 255 -10.88 6.59 1.70
C VAL A 255 -11.54 5.59 2.65
N MET A 256 -11.53 4.31 2.29
CA MET A 256 -12.09 3.24 3.12
C MET A 256 -11.37 3.15 4.45
N GLY A 257 -10.04 3.31 4.47
CA GLY A 257 -9.23 3.35 5.68
C GLY A 257 -9.63 4.49 6.61
N PHE A 258 -9.81 5.70 6.08
CA PHE A 258 -10.32 6.85 6.86
C PHE A 258 -11.70 6.56 7.45
N GLN A 259 -12.63 6.04 6.65
CA GLN A 259 -13.98 5.69 7.10
C GLN A 259 -13.98 4.58 8.16
N LEU A 260 -13.12 3.58 7.99
CA LEU A 260 -12.97 2.48 8.93
C LEU A 260 -12.46 2.99 10.28
N LEU A 261 -11.42 3.84 10.30
CA LEU A 261 -10.93 4.48 11.54
C LEU A 261 -12.03 5.32 12.22
N ARG A 262 -12.86 6.04 11.45
CA ARG A 262 -14.02 6.77 11.99
C ARG A 262 -15.04 5.82 12.62
N LYS A 263 -15.33 4.69 11.98
CA LYS A 263 -16.25 3.65 12.47
C LYS A 263 -15.74 2.94 13.73
N ILE A 264 -14.42 2.78 13.85
CA ILE A 264 -13.76 2.29 15.08
C ILE A 264 -13.88 3.29 16.24
N GLY A 265 -14.30 4.53 15.97
CA GLY A 265 -14.54 5.56 16.98
C GLY A 265 -13.38 6.57 17.13
N PHE A 266 -12.48 6.65 16.15
CA PHE A 266 -11.46 7.70 16.14
C PHE A 266 -12.02 9.04 15.65
N GLY A 267 -11.51 10.14 16.23
CA GLY A 267 -11.86 11.50 15.79
C GLY A 267 -11.34 11.78 14.37
N ALA A 268 -12.09 12.57 13.59
CA ALA A 268 -11.80 12.80 12.17
C ALA A 268 -10.39 13.34 11.92
N ARG A 269 -9.92 14.28 12.74
CA ARG A 269 -8.58 14.87 12.60
C ARG A 269 -7.46 13.84 12.80
N TYR A 270 -7.64 12.90 13.73
CA TYR A 270 -6.64 11.87 14.02
C TYR A 270 -6.68 10.74 12.99
N ALA A 271 -7.88 10.35 12.55
CA ALA A 271 -8.04 9.44 11.42
C ALA A 271 -7.42 10.02 10.13
N PHE A 272 -7.64 11.31 9.87
CA PHE A 272 -6.99 12.02 8.76
C PHE A 272 -5.47 12.02 8.93
N ALA A 273 -4.95 12.32 10.13
CA ALA A 273 -3.50 12.28 10.37
C ALA A 273 -2.90 10.88 10.10
N ALA A 274 -3.54 9.80 10.54
CA ALA A 274 -3.09 8.43 10.29
C ALA A 274 -3.03 8.12 8.79
N VAL A 275 -4.08 8.46 8.05
CA VAL A 275 -4.16 8.21 6.60
C VAL A 275 -3.26 9.18 5.81
N LEU A 276 -3.03 10.39 6.30
CA LEU A 276 -2.08 11.34 5.72
C LEU A 276 -0.66 10.78 5.81
N LEU A 277 -0.26 10.25 6.97
CA LEU A 277 1.03 9.56 7.12
C LEU A 277 1.14 8.40 6.12
N LEU A 278 0.08 7.59 5.97
CA LEU A 278 0.05 6.50 4.98
C LEU A 278 0.14 6.99 3.53
N THR A 279 -0.45 8.16 3.24
CA THR A 279 -0.44 8.79 1.92
C THR A 279 0.97 9.27 1.55
N LEU A 280 1.69 9.83 2.52
CA LEU A 280 3.02 10.42 2.33
C LEU A 280 4.15 9.39 2.41
N MET A 281 4.01 8.36 3.25
CA MET A 281 5.06 7.38 3.56
C MET A 281 5.76 6.82 2.30
N PRO A 282 5.06 6.40 1.23
CA PRO A 282 5.73 5.84 0.05
C PRO A 282 6.69 6.78 -0.65
N PHE A 283 6.54 8.09 -0.51
CA PHE A 283 7.33 9.10 -1.22
C PHE A 283 8.54 9.60 -0.42
N PHE A 284 8.53 9.41 0.89
CA PHE A 284 9.52 9.98 1.80
C PHE A 284 10.20 8.95 2.68
N MET A 285 9.66 7.74 2.84
CA MET A 285 10.29 6.67 3.59
C MET A 285 10.93 5.68 2.61
N ALA A 286 12.24 5.53 2.70
CA ALA A 286 12.98 4.53 1.94
C ALA A 286 13.65 3.54 2.90
N TRP A 287 13.91 2.34 2.39
CA TRP A 287 14.65 1.29 3.07
C TRP A 287 15.66 0.68 2.10
N GLU A 288 16.77 0.19 2.64
CA GLU A 288 17.81 -0.49 1.87
C GLU A 288 18.36 -1.67 2.67
N PRO A 289 18.48 -2.84 2.05
CA PRO A 289 19.14 -3.98 2.65
C PRO A 289 20.61 -4.10 2.22
N SER A 290 21.48 -4.41 3.17
CA SER A 290 22.79 -5.01 2.94
C SER A 290 22.78 -6.43 3.46
N TRP A 291 22.47 -7.38 2.57
CA TRP A 291 22.33 -8.80 2.93
C TRP A 291 23.67 -9.43 3.34
N GLU A 292 24.77 -9.09 2.66
CA GLU A 292 26.12 -9.58 2.97
C GLU A 292 26.52 -9.25 4.41
N GLN A 293 26.21 -8.03 4.87
CA GLN A 293 26.57 -7.57 6.21
C GLN A 293 25.44 -7.76 7.23
N LYS A 294 24.26 -8.24 6.80
CA LYS A 294 23.03 -8.32 7.60
C LYS A 294 22.64 -6.99 8.25
N ILE A 295 22.93 -5.89 7.55
CA ILE A 295 22.59 -4.52 7.95
C ILE A 295 21.37 -4.10 7.14
N PHE A 296 20.31 -3.71 7.83
CA PHE A 296 19.06 -3.25 7.22
C PHE A 296 18.72 -1.91 7.83
N THR A 297 18.24 -0.98 7.01
CA THR A 297 17.96 0.39 7.47
C THR A 297 16.75 0.98 6.77
N SER A 298 16.11 1.93 7.45
CA SER A 298 15.11 2.82 6.87
C SER A 298 15.35 4.26 7.31
N ALA A 299 15.07 5.20 6.42
CA ALA A 299 15.25 6.61 6.68
C ALA A 299 14.16 7.43 5.98
N ILE A 300 13.92 8.63 6.51
CA ILE A 300 13.20 9.66 5.74
C ILE A 300 14.18 10.28 4.75
N VAL A 301 13.86 10.17 3.47
CA VAL A 301 14.68 10.65 2.35
C VAL A 301 13.94 11.74 1.56
N THR A 302 14.71 12.48 0.77
CA THR A 302 14.14 13.36 -0.26
C THR A 302 13.44 12.54 -1.33
N PHE A 303 12.57 13.20 -2.09
CA PHE A 303 11.85 12.60 -3.20
C PHE A 303 12.81 11.81 -4.11
N PRO A 304 12.56 10.51 -4.38
CA PRO A 304 13.57 9.64 -4.94
C PRO A 304 13.83 9.94 -6.43
N PRO A 305 15.10 9.86 -6.87
CA PRO A 305 15.42 9.95 -8.29
C PRO A 305 14.94 8.71 -9.03
N SER A 306 14.57 8.86 -10.31
CA SER A 306 13.86 7.83 -11.09
C SER A 306 14.64 6.56 -11.40
N SER A 307 15.96 6.56 -11.21
CA SER A 307 16.84 5.41 -11.40
C SER A 307 17.19 4.67 -10.10
N ALA A 308 16.71 5.12 -8.95
CA ALA A 308 17.06 4.54 -7.66
C ALA A 308 16.06 3.49 -7.18
N PHE A 309 16.52 2.59 -6.30
CA PHE A 309 15.68 1.63 -5.58
C PHE A 309 14.51 2.32 -4.83
N GLY A 310 14.75 3.53 -4.32
CA GLY A 310 13.71 4.36 -3.71
C GLY A 310 12.53 4.68 -4.65
N TYR A 311 12.76 4.84 -5.96
CA TYR A 311 11.68 5.08 -6.93
C TYR A 311 10.78 3.85 -7.07
N TYR A 312 11.36 2.66 -7.15
CA TYR A 312 10.62 1.40 -7.14
C TYR A 312 9.77 1.24 -5.88
N ASN A 313 10.35 1.51 -4.70
CA ASN A 313 9.61 1.48 -3.43
C ASN A 313 8.44 2.45 -3.43
N SER A 314 8.61 3.65 -3.98
CA SER A 314 7.53 4.63 -4.12
C SER A 314 6.45 4.16 -5.09
N LEU A 315 6.78 3.53 -6.22
CA LEU A 315 5.78 2.97 -7.14
C LEU A 315 4.97 1.84 -6.48
N ILE A 316 5.62 0.93 -5.76
CA ILE A 316 4.92 -0.14 -5.03
C ILE A 316 4.05 0.41 -3.91
N GLY A 317 4.63 1.19 -3.00
CA GLY A 317 3.91 1.77 -1.87
C GLY A 317 2.83 2.76 -2.31
N SER A 318 2.99 3.38 -3.49
CA SER A 318 1.97 4.25 -4.08
C SER A 318 0.77 3.48 -4.66
N GLY A 319 0.96 2.19 -4.97
CA GLY A 319 0.02 1.31 -5.65
C GLY A 319 0.12 1.33 -7.17
N PHE A 320 1.11 2.01 -7.74
CA PHE A 320 1.34 2.10 -9.18
C PHE A 320 2.12 0.87 -9.70
N ASN A 321 1.45 -0.27 -9.75
CA ASN A 321 1.94 -1.56 -10.24
C ASN A 321 0.73 -2.47 -10.54
N ALA A 322 0.97 -3.66 -11.10
CA ALA A 322 -0.08 -4.63 -11.39
C ALA A 322 -0.15 -5.80 -10.39
N MET A 323 0.59 -5.67 -9.28
CA MET A 323 0.78 -6.75 -8.32
C MET A 323 -0.48 -6.91 -7.46
N SER A 324 -0.62 -8.08 -6.85
CA SER A 324 -1.81 -8.40 -6.03
C SER A 324 -1.90 -7.62 -4.72
N ASP A 325 -0.85 -6.89 -4.31
CA ASP A 325 -0.78 -6.20 -2.99
C ASP A 325 -1.83 -5.10 -2.84
N THR A 326 -1.94 -4.20 -3.83
CA THR A 326 -2.91 -3.09 -3.79
C THR A 326 -4.35 -3.58 -3.92
N PRO A 327 -4.69 -4.47 -4.88
CA PRO A 327 -6.02 -5.10 -4.97
C PRO A 327 -6.40 -5.87 -3.71
N SER A 328 -5.47 -6.63 -3.12
CA SER A 328 -5.68 -7.36 -1.87
C SER A 328 -5.97 -6.41 -0.71
N ASN A 329 -5.17 -5.34 -0.56
CA ASN A 329 -5.38 -4.35 0.50
C ASN A 329 -6.72 -3.61 0.33
N PHE A 330 -7.11 -3.28 -0.91
CA PHE A 330 -8.42 -2.73 -1.24
C PHE A 330 -9.55 -3.66 -0.77
N MET A 331 -9.49 -4.94 -1.13
CA MET A 331 -10.49 -5.95 -0.74
C MET A 331 -10.55 -6.13 0.78
N LEU A 332 -9.40 -6.20 1.45
CA LEU A 332 -9.32 -6.36 2.89
C LEU A 332 -9.95 -5.19 3.64
N VAL A 333 -9.50 -3.95 3.36
CA VAL A 333 -10.01 -2.75 4.04
C VAL A 333 -11.50 -2.56 3.73
N GLY A 334 -11.93 -2.83 2.50
CA GLY A 334 -13.35 -2.84 2.12
C GLY A 334 -14.16 -3.86 2.91
N THR A 335 -13.67 -5.08 3.07
CA THR A 335 -14.32 -6.13 3.86
C THR A 335 -14.45 -5.74 5.34
N LEU A 336 -13.37 -5.22 5.94
CA LEU A 336 -13.39 -4.75 7.33
C LEU A 336 -14.35 -3.58 7.54
N LEU A 337 -14.42 -2.65 6.58
CA LEU A 337 -15.39 -1.56 6.60
C LEU A 337 -16.83 -2.06 6.48
N LEU A 338 -17.09 -3.04 5.61
CA LEU A 338 -18.40 -3.65 5.44
C LEU A 338 -18.85 -4.37 6.71
N ILE A 339 -17.97 -5.12 7.37
CA ILE A 339 -18.24 -5.74 8.67
C ILE A 339 -18.75 -4.71 9.70
N MET A 340 -18.13 -3.54 9.76
CA MET A 340 -18.47 -2.47 10.70
C MET A 340 -19.68 -1.61 10.29
N THR A 341 -20.24 -1.83 9.10
CA THR A 341 -21.33 -1.01 8.54
C THR A 341 -22.60 -1.81 8.28
N LEU A 342 -22.49 -3.10 8.00
CA LEU A 342 -23.64 -3.95 7.76
C LEU A 342 -24.45 -4.17 9.04
N PRO A 343 -25.78 -4.33 8.92
CA PRO A 343 -26.62 -4.60 10.07
C PRO A 343 -26.28 -5.96 10.69
N PRO A 344 -26.57 -6.18 11.98
CA PRO A 344 -26.16 -7.39 12.71
C PRO A 344 -27.01 -8.63 12.35
N LYS A 345 -27.02 -9.07 11.09
CA LYS A 345 -27.83 -10.18 10.56
C LYS A 345 -26.93 -11.33 10.08
N LEU A 346 -27.44 -12.56 10.05
CA LEU A 346 -26.73 -13.73 9.50
C LEU A 346 -26.34 -13.53 8.03
N PHE A 347 -27.21 -12.88 7.26
CA PHE A 347 -26.91 -12.52 5.87
C PHE A 347 -25.70 -11.58 5.76
N SER A 348 -25.54 -10.65 6.70
CA SER A 348 -24.35 -9.80 6.76
C SER A 348 -23.10 -10.59 7.11
N THR A 349 -23.21 -11.57 8.02
CA THR A 349 -22.12 -12.51 8.32
C THR A 349 -21.72 -13.31 7.08
N ALA A 350 -22.71 -13.81 6.31
CA ALA A 350 -22.47 -14.52 5.05
C ALA A 350 -21.72 -13.63 4.03
N ILE A 351 -22.17 -12.38 3.82
CA ILE A 351 -21.49 -11.44 2.92
C ILE A 351 -20.05 -11.17 3.39
N ALA A 352 -19.86 -10.90 4.68
CA ALA A 352 -18.54 -10.64 5.24
C ALA A 352 -17.59 -11.84 5.04
N SER A 353 -18.08 -13.06 5.29
CA SER A 353 -17.33 -14.30 5.07
C SER A 353 -17.01 -14.54 3.60
N ALA A 354 -17.96 -14.30 2.69
CA ALA A 354 -17.74 -14.42 1.25
C ALA A 354 -16.64 -13.47 0.77
N LEU A 355 -16.71 -12.20 1.17
CA LEU A 355 -15.71 -11.20 0.81
C LEU A 355 -14.34 -11.49 1.43
N LEU A 356 -14.31 -12.00 2.67
CA LEU A 356 -13.06 -12.42 3.29
C LEU A 356 -12.46 -13.64 2.60
N ALA A 357 -13.27 -14.59 2.12
CA ALA A 357 -12.80 -15.70 1.30
C ALA A 357 -12.19 -15.22 -0.02
N LEU A 358 -12.87 -14.33 -0.75
CA LEU A 358 -12.32 -13.70 -1.94
C LEU A 358 -11.01 -12.95 -1.66
N CYS A 359 -10.93 -12.24 -0.54
CA CYS A 359 -9.71 -11.59 -0.07
C CYS A 359 -8.59 -12.61 0.15
N CYS A 360 -8.86 -13.73 0.81
CA CYS A 360 -7.89 -14.83 0.98
C CYS A 360 -7.49 -15.48 -0.36
N MET A 361 -8.40 -15.56 -1.35
CA MET A 361 -8.06 -16.08 -2.68
C MET A 361 -7.12 -15.15 -3.43
N THR A 362 -7.27 -13.83 -3.28
CA THR A 362 -6.32 -12.87 -3.90
C THR A 362 -4.92 -13.02 -3.32
N ARG A 363 -4.83 -13.19 -2.00
CA ARG A 363 -3.59 -13.48 -1.28
C ARG A 363 -3.88 -14.31 -0.04
N LEU A 364 -3.27 -15.49 0.03
CA LEU A 364 -3.51 -16.48 1.09
C LEU A 364 -3.19 -15.95 2.48
N ASN A 365 -2.17 -15.09 2.61
CA ASN A 365 -1.77 -14.51 3.89
C ASN A 365 -2.85 -13.62 4.51
N ASN A 366 -3.91 -13.24 3.78
CA ASN A 366 -5.02 -12.49 4.35
C ASN A 366 -5.83 -13.28 5.41
N VAL A 367 -5.66 -14.61 5.47
CA VAL A 367 -6.25 -15.44 6.54
C VAL A 367 -5.85 -14.96 7.94
N LEU A 368 -4.68 -14.32 8.07
CA LEU A 368 -4.17 -13.77 9.32
C LEU A 368 -4.97 -12.57 9.84
N PHE A 369 -5.85 -11.97 9.02
CA PHE A 369 -6.76 -10.91 9.45
C PHE A 369 -8.09 -11.45 10.00
N LEU A 370 -8.33 -12.76 9.95
CA LEU A 370 -9.53 -13.38 10.50
C LEU A 370 -9.76 -13.04 11.99
N PRO A 371 -8.76 -12.98 12.87
CA PRO A 371 -8.95 -12.54 14.26
C PRO A 371 -9.46 -11.10 14.36
N ALA A 372 -8.95 -10.18 13.53
CA ALA A 372 -9.40 -8.80 13.51
C ALA A 372 -10.85 -8.68 12.99
N ALA A 373 -11.16 -9.35 11.88
CA ALA A 373 -12.50 -9.42 11.31
C ALA A 373 -13.52 -10.02 12.30
N GLY A 374 -13.15 -11.13 12.95
CA GLY A 374 -13.95 -11.77 13.99
C GLY A 374 -14.18 -10.87 15.20
N TYR A 375 -13.15 -10.15 15.65
CA TYR A 375 -13.29 -9.20 16.76
C TYR A 375 -14.17 -8.00 16.41
N MET A 376 -14.12 -7.50 15.16
CA MET A 376 -15.05 -6.47 14.68
C MET A 376 -16.49 -6.98 14.65
N LEU A 377 -16.73 -8.16 14.06
CA LEU A 377 -18.06 -8.79 14.01
C LEU A 377 -18.62 -9.02 15.42
N PHE A 378 -17.77 -9.51 16.33
CA PHE A 378 -18.11 -9.72 17.73
C PHE A 378 -18.62 -8.44 18.39
N ASN A 379 -17.86 -7.34 18.25
CA ASN A 379 -18.22 -6.07 18.87
C ASN A 379 -19.45 -5.41 18.23
N CYS A 380 -19.61 -5.50 16.91
CA CYS A 380 -20.78 -4.97 16.21
C CYS A 380 -22.07 -5.73 16.58
N ASN A 381 -21.96 -7.03 16.82
CA ASN A 381 -23.11 -7.92 17.06
C ASN A 381 -23.21 -8.38 18.52
N ARG A 382 -22.50 -7.74 19.45
CA ARG A 382 -22.30 -8.21 20.83
C ARG A 382 -23.60 -8.60 21.54
N GLN A 383 -24.65 -7.80 21.37
CA GLN A 383 -25.95 -8.08 21.99
C GLN A 383 -26.58 -9.37 21.46
N ARG A 384 -26.52 -9.62 20.15
CA ARG A 384 -27.09 -10.82 19.51
C ARG A 384 -26.22 -12.05 19.72
N LEU A 385 -24.90 -11.89 19.69
CA LEU A 385 -23.94 -12.98 19.94
C LEU A 385 -23.89 -13.43 21.41
N SER A 386 -24.59 -12.72 22.32
CA SER A 386 -24.82 -13.21 23.69
C SER A 386 -25.81 -14.38 23.74
N ASP A 387 -26.60 -14.58 22.67
CA ASP A 387 -27.40 -15.79 22.46
C ASP A 387 -26.53 -16.86 21.81
N LEU A 388 -26.36 -17.98 22.53
CA LEU A 388 -25.57 -19.12 22.07
C LEU A 388 -26.06 -19.68 20.73
N ARG A 389 -27.39 -19.71 20.51
CA ARG A 389 -27.95 -20.21 19.24
C ARG A 389 -27.53 -19.32 18.08
N TYR A 390 -27.65 -18.01 18.24
CA TYR A 390 -27.25 -17.05 17.21
C TYR A 390 -25.73 -17.05 16.98
N LEU A 391 -24.93 -17.23 18.05
CA LEU A 391 -23.48 -17.38 17.94
C LEU A 391 -23.11 -18.61 17.10
N VAL A 392 -23.64 -19.79 17.46
CA VAL A 392 -23.38 -21.04 16.72
C VAL A 392 -23.81 -20.91 15.27
N LEU A 393 -25.01 -20.39 15.01
CA LEU A 393 -25.51 -20.20 13.66
C LEU A 393 -24.66 -19.21 12.85
N SER A 394 -24.18 -18.14 13.48
CA SER A 394 -23.26 -17.18 12.84
C SER A 394 -21.93 -17.83 12.47
N VAL A 395 -21.39 -18.68 13.34
CA VAL A 395 -20.15 -19.43 13.07
C VAL A 395 -20.36 -20.43 11.93
N VAL A 396 -21.45 -21.20 11.96
CA VAL A 396 -21.75 -22.20 10.91
C VAL A 396 -21.98 -21.52 9.56
N VAL A 397 -22.81 -20.48 9.50
CA VAL A 397 -23.04 -19.71 8.27
C VAL A 397 -21.75 -19.06 7.78
N GLY A 398 -20.98 -18.45 8.70
CA GLY A 398 -19.73 -17.79 8.36
C GLY A 398 -18.69 -18.74 7.80
N ALA A 399 -18.51 -19.90 8.42
CA ALA A 399 -17.59 -20.94 7.96
C ALA A 399 -18.07 -21.57 6.65
N GLY A 400 -19.34 -21.98 6.58
CA GLY A 400 -19.92 -22.61 5.39
C GLY A 400 -19.80 -21.74 4.14
N VAL A 401 -20.12 -20.44 4.25
CA VAL A 401 -19.98 -19.51 3.13
C VAL A 401 -18.52 -19.26 2.77
N PHE A 402 -17.63 -19.14 3.76
CA PHE A 402 -16.19 -19.00 3.50
C PHE A 402 -15.66 -20.20 2.69
N PHE A 403 -15.92 -21.42 3.15
CA PHE A 403 -15.45 -22.64 2.48
C PHE A 403 -16.07 -22.80 1.08
N LEU A 404 -17.34 -22.44 0.90
CA LEU A 404 -18.01 -22.52 -0.40
C LEU A 404 -17.39 -21.56 -1.42
N VAL A 405 -17.11 -20.31 -1.02
CA VAL A 405 -16.50 -19.31 -1.91
C VAL A 405 -15.04 -19.64 -2.19
N PHE A 406 -14.31 -20.16 -1.19
CA PHE A 406 -12.91 -20.55 -1.34
C PHE A 406 -12.72 -21.92 -2.01
N LEU A 407 -13.82 -22.69 -2.22
CA LEU A 407 -13.82 -24.02 -2.82
C LEU A 407 -12.99 -24.15 -4.10
N PRO A 408 -13.06 -23.21 -5.08
CA PRO A 408 -12.26 -23.31 -6.28
C PRO A 408 -10.75 -23.40 -5.99
N GLN A 409 -10.25 -22.62 -5.02
CA GLN A 409 -8.84 -22.67 -4.64
C GLN A 409 -8.48 -24.01 -3.96
N PHE A 410 -9.37 -24.57 -3.12
CA PHE A 410 -9.15 -25.90 -2.53
C PHE A 410 -9.05 -27.00 -3.60
N LEU A 411 -9.93 -26.96 -4.61
CA LEU A 411 -9.94 -27.94 -5.70
C LEU A 411 -8.67 -27.85 -6.56
N ILE A 412 -8.23 -26.64 -6.88
CA ILE A 412 -6.97 -26.42 -7.61
C ILE A 412 -5.78 -26.90 -6.80
N ASN A 413 -5.74 -26.61 -5.50
CA ASN A 413 -4.68 -27.09 -4.63
C ASN A 413 -4.66 -28.63 -4.55
N TRP A 414 -5.84 -29.26 -4.43
CA TRP A 414 -5.96 -30.71 -4.46
C TRP A 414 -5.42 -31.28 -5.77
N HIS A 415 -5.82 -30.70 -6.90
CA HIS A 415 -5.40 -31.15 -8.23
C HIS A 415 -3.88 -31.00 -8.43
N GLN A 416 -3.30 -29.86 -8.06
CA GLN A 416 -1.90 -29.55 -8.33
C GLN A 416 -0.90 -30.10 -7.29
N PHE A 417 -1.33 -30.30 -6.03
CA PHE A 417 -0.45 -30.71 -4.92
C PHE A 417 -0.87 -32.01 -4.24
N GLY A 418 -2.00 -32.62 -4.63
CA GLY A 418 -2.57 -33.78 -3.94
C GLY A 418 -3.17 -33.47 -2.57
N SER A 419 -3.25 -32.19 -2.16
CA SER A 419 -3.84 -31.76 -0.89
C SER A 419 -4.53 -30.40 -1.03
N PRO A 420 -5.75 -30.22 -0.50
CA PRO A 420 -6.45 -28.93 -0.58
C PRO A 420 -5.83 -27.89 0.36
N LEU A 421 -5.05 -28.34 1.35
CA LEU A 421 -4.51 -27.49 2.42
C LEU A 421 -3.08 -26.99 2.16
N THR A 422 -2.56 -27.16 0.95
CA THR A 422 -1.25 -26.64 0.56
C THR A 422 -1.38 -25.15 0.20
N PHE A 423 -0.85 -24.26 1.05
CA PHE A 423 -1.01 -22.81 0.93
C PHE A 423 0.33 -22.07 0.96
N SER A 424 1.03 -22.07 -0.16
CA SER A 424 2.22 -21.26 -0.35
C SER A 424 1.91 -19.95 -1.08
N TYR A 425 2.74 -18.92 -0.83
CA TYR A 425 2.63 -17.66 -1.56
C TYR A 425 2.98 -17.82 -3.04
N VAL A 426 4.04 -18.59 -3.33
CA VAL A 426 4.32 -19.12 -4.67
C VAL A 426 4.01 -20.61 -4.66
N LEU A 427 3.07 -21.02 -5.50
CA LEU A 427 2.53 -22.37 -5.59
C LEU A 427 3.59 -23.36 -6.12
N HIS A 428 4.26 -23.04 -7.22
CA HIS A 428 5.36 -23.84 -7.79
C HIS A 428 6.59 -22.96 -8.04
N GLY A 429 7.68 -23.21 -7.31
CA GLY A 429 8.96 -22.50 -7.47
C GLY A 429 9.97 -23.30 -8.30
N ALA A 430 10.44 -22.74 -9.42
CA ALA A 430 11.50 -23.37 -10.22
C ALA A 430 12.89 -23.04 -9.65
N GLY A 431 13.72 -24.05 -9.43
CA GLY A 431 15.19 -23.89 -9.31
C GLY A 431 15.76 -23.40 -7.96
N LEU A 432 14.94 -23.24 -6.90
CA LEU A 432 15.45 -22.87 -5.57
C LEU A 432 15.79 -24.13 -4.73
N GLN A 433 16.96 -24.13 -4.09
CA GLN A 433 17.42 -25.24 -3.23
C GLN A 433 16.36 -25.57 -2.17
N GLN A 434 16.29 -26.85 -1.76
CA GLN A 434 15.23 -27.40 -0.89
C GLN A 434 14.98 -26.63 0.43
N LEU A 435 15.96 -25.85 0.92
CA LEU A 435 15.86 -25.06 2.16
C LEU A 435 15.34 -23.62 1.96
N GLU A 436 15.27 -23.14 0.71
CA GLU A 436 14.83 -21.77 0.33
C GLU A 436 13.59 -21.82 -0.56
N ARG A 437 12.75 -22.84 -0.34
CA ARG A 437 11.57 -23.09 -1.14
C ARG A 437 10.45 -22.11 -0.77
N PRO A 438 9.92 -21.28 -1.70
CA PRO A 438 8.79 -20.39 -1.42
C PRO A 438 7.51 -21.17 -1.10
N ASP A 439 7.47 -22.44 -1.51
CA ASP A 439 6.42 -23.41 -1.21
C ASP A 439 6.38 -23.83 0.27
N ALA A 440 7.46 -23.66 1.03
CA ALA A 440 7.52 -24.03 2.45
C ALA A 440 6.67 -23.13 3.37
N GLY A 441 6.24 -21.94 2.90
CA GLY A 441 5.42 -21.04 3.69
C GLY A 441 6.13 -20.54 4.97
N PHE A 442 5.35 -20.34 6.03
CA PHE A 442 5.89 -19.99 7.34
C PHE A 442 6.60 -21.19 7.97
N THR A 443 7.80 -20.98 8.50
CA THR A 443 8.48 -22.01 9.31
C THR A 443 9.01 -21.43 10.62
N PHE A 444 8.90 -22.21 11.70
CA PHE A 444 9.50 -21.84 12.98
C PHE A 444 11.02 -21.74 12.90
N HIS A 445 11.65 -22.56 12.05
CA HIS A 445 13.10 -22.47 11.79
C HIS A 445 13.48 -21.08 11.26
N THR A 446 12.79 -20.60 10.22
CA THR A 446 12.98 -19.25 9.66
C THR A 446 12.72 -18.15 10.70
N LEU A 447 11.66 -18.28 11.50
CA LEU A 447 11.37 -17.32 12.56
C LEU A 447 12.50 -17.24 13.60
N LEU A 448 13.01 -18.40 14.04
CA LEU A 448 14.06 -18.52 15.05
C LEU A 448 15.46 -18.16 14.53
N GLN A 449 15.66 -18.02 13.22
CA GLN A 449 16.88 -17.44 12.66
C GLN A 449 16.97 -15.93 12.87
N TRP A 450 15.85 -15.26 13.17
CA TRP A 450 15.73 -13.82 13.44
C TRP A 450 16.16 -12.86 12.32
N VAL A 451 16.71 -13.35 11.20
CA VAL A 451 17.18 -12.53 10.08
C VAL A 451 16.02 -11.74 9.47
N HIS A 452 14.89 -12.39 9.20
CA HIS A 452 13.71 -11.74 8.61
C HIS A 452 13.02 -10.79 9.58
N LEU A 453 13.02 -11.09 10.89
CA LEU A 453 12.55 -10.15 11.90
C LEU A 453 13.41 -8.87 11.89
N ARG A 454 14.74 -9.02 11.87
CA ARG A 454 15.67 -7.88 11.79
C ARG A 454 15.43 -7.06 10.53
N PHE A 455 15.28 -7.73 9.39
CA PHE A 455 14.99 -7.08 8.12
C PHE A 455 13.67 -6.29 8.18
N LEU A 456 12.57 -6.92 8.58
CA LEU A 456 11.27 -6.25 8.69
C LEU A 456 11.28 -5.10 9.68
N ALA A 457 11.83 -5.32 10.88
CA ALA A 457 11.84 -4.34 11.95
C ALA A 457 12.69 -3.12 11.58
N ASN A 458 13.87 -3.31 11.02
CA ASN A 458 14.77 -2.19 10.69
C ASN A 458 14.31 -1.43 9.43
N SER A 459 13.79 -2.12 8.42
CA SER A 459 13.22 -1.48 7.22
C SER A 459 11.91 -0.74 7.52
N ASN A 460 11.26 -1.02 8.65
CA ASN A 460 10.03 -0.36 9.10
C ASN A 460 10.17 0.35 10.46
N PHE A 461 11.41 0.66 10.85
CA PHE A 461 11.77 0.99 12.22
C PHE A 461 10.94 2.14 12.80
N VAL A 462 10.87 3.26 12.09
CA VAL A 462 10.13 4.45 12.48
C VAL A 462 8.65 4.14 12.74
N VAL A 463 8.04 3.38 11.83
CA VAL A 463 6.62 3.00 11.92
C VAL A 463 6.38 2.11 13.13
N TRP A 464 7.25 1.13 13.35
CA TRP A 464 7.14 0.19 14.47
C TRP A 464 7.31 0.88 15.82
N VAL A 465 8.32 1.75 15.96
CA VAL A 465 8.55 2.54 17.17
C VAL A 465 7.34 3.42 17.49
N GLY A 466 6.82 4.15 16.50
CA GLY A 466 5.62 4.98 16.68
C GLY A 466 4.40 4.15 17.07
N ALA A 467 4.19 3.01 16.40
CA ALA A 467 3.05 2.12 16.64
C ALA A 467 3.10 1.48 18.03
N ILE A 468 4.23 0.90 18.43
CA ILE A 468 4.45 0.29 19.75
C ILE A 468 4.21 1.33 20.85
N SER A 469 4.80 2.53 20.72
CA SER A 469 4.60 3.62 21.68
C SER A 469 3.12 4.00 21.81
N GLY A 470 2.40 4.07 20.68
CA GLY A 470 0.97 4.35 20.66
C GLY A 470 0.11 3.24 21.29
N MET A 471 0.36 1.98 20.94
CA MET A 471 -0.39 0.81 21.41
C MET A 471 -0.25 0.60 22.92
N LEU A 472 0.93 0.86 23.50
CA LEU A 472 1.18 0.72 24.94
C LEU A 472 0.34 1.71 25.77
N ILE A 473 0.09 2.90 25.24
CA ILE A 473 -0.57 4.00 25.96
C ILE A 473 -2.06 4.10 25.66
N MET A 474 -2.53 3.46 24.59
CA MET A 474 -3.93 3.47 24.20
C MET A 474 -4.83 2.86 25.30
N LYS A 475 -5.75 3.67 25.82
CA LYS A 475 -6.61 3.34 26.96
C LYS A 475 -7.83 2.53 26.52
N ASN A 476 -8.40 2.87 25.37
CA ASN A 476 -9.56 2.16 24.84
C ASN A 476 -9.17 0.73 24.42
N ARG A 477 -9.70 -0.26 25.15
CA ARG A 477 -9.38 -1.67 24.98
C ARG A 477 -9.79 -2.18 23.60
N PHE A 478 -11.00 -1.83 23.13
CA PHE A 478 -11.49 -2.23 21.80
C PHE A 478 -10.56 -1.71 20.70
N GLN A 479 -10.26 -0.41 20.73
CA GLN A 479 -9.38 0.22 19.72
C GLN A 479 -7.98 -0.39 19.73
N ARG A 480 -7.37 -0.56 20.92
CA ARG A 480 -6.04 -1.16 21.05
C ARG A 480 -6.03 -2.60 20.54
N ASN A 481 -6.93 -3.44 21.05
CA ASN A 481 -6.95 -4.86 20.71
C ASN A 481 -7.20 -5.05 19.20
N LEU A 482 -8.09 -4.24 18.61
CA LEU A 482 -8.39 -4.31 17.19
C LEU A 482 -7.18 -3.94 16.31
N LEU A 483 -6.49 -2.83 16.61
CA LEU A 483 -5.29 -2.44 15.86
C LEU A 483 -4.17 -3.48 15.98
N VAL A 484 -4.03 -4.10 17.16
CA VAL A 484 -3.05 -5.15 17.41
C VAL A 484 -3.37 -6.41 16.61
N LEU A 485 -4.61 -6.91 16.67
CA LEU A 485 -5.05 -8.08 15.92
C LEU A 485 -5.01 -7.86 14.40
N TRP A 486 -5.14 -6.61 13.96
CA TRP A 486 -5.03 -6.26 12.54
C TRP A 486 -3.57 -6.26 12.08
N ALA A 487 -2.63 -5.69 12.84
CA ALA A 487 -1.26 -5.52 12.37
C ALA A 487 -0.32 -6.70 12.70
N ILE A 488 -0.27 -7.11 13.98
CA ILE A 488 0.86 -7.89 14.50
C ILE A 488 0.91 -9.34 14.00
N PRO A 489 -0.21 -10.09 13.89
CA PRO A 489 -0.17 -11.47 13.39
C PRO A 489 0.50 -11.59 12.01
N VAL A 490 0.27 -10.60 11.14
CA VAL A 490 0.87 -10.54 9.80
C VAL A 490 2.37 -10.29 9.86
N LEU A 491 2.82 -9.40 10.75
CA LEU A 491 4.25 -9.13 10.93
C LEU A 491 4.98 -10.37 11.46
N ILE A 492 4.39 -11.12 12.40
CA ILE A 492 4.96 -12.36 12.93
C ILE A 492 5.03 -13.44 11.85
N PHE A 493 3.98 -13.58 11.03
CA PHE A 493 3.99 -14.51 9.91
C PHE A 493 5.13 -14.19 8.93
N PHE A 494 5.27 -12.94 8.51
CA PHE A 494 6.35 -12.60 7.58
C PHE A 494 7.74 -12.64 8.24
N ALA A 495 7.85 -12.50 9.56
CA ALA A 495 9.10 -12.76 10.26
C ALA A 495 9.53 -14.24 10.21
N GLY A 496 8.61 -15.17 9.99
CA GLY A 496 8.89 -16.59 9.80
C GLY A 496 8.76 -17.08 8.36
N TYR A 497 8.65 -16.17 7.39
CA TYR A 497 8.47 -16.49 5.98
C TYR A 497 9.77 -16.27 5.19
N SER A 498 10.21 -17.29 4.45
CA SER A 498 11.52 -17.30 3.79
C SER A 498 11.68 -16.19 2.76
N HIS A 499 10.63 -15.85 2.00
CA HIS A 499 10.71 -14.86 0.91
C HIS A 499 10.43 -13.42 1.33
N THR A 500 10.34 -13.17 2.64
CA THR A 500 10.18 -11.80 3.14
C THR A 500 11.31 -10.88 2.65
N PHE A 501 12.51 -11.42 2.38
CA PHE A 501 13.65 -10.65 1.87
C PHE A 501 13.40 -9.95 0.52
N CYS A 502 12.42 -10.41 -0.27
CA CYS A 502 12.14 -9.81 -1.58
C CYS A 502 11.73 -8.34 -1.47
N ASP A 503 11.00 -7.96 -0.40
CA ASP A 503 10.57 -6.58 -0.16
C ASP A 503 10.08 -6.39 1.27
N ALA A 504 10.60 -5.39 1.99
CA ALA A 504 10.25 -5.14 3.40
C ALA A 504 8.88 -4.49 3.63
N VAL A 505 8.26 -3.96 2.57
CA VAL A 505 7.05 -3.12 2.62
C VAL A 505 5.88 -3.85 1.99
N ARG A 506 6.10 -4.45 0.82
CA ARG A 506 5.09 -5.08 -0.03
C ARG A 506 4.21 -6.07 0.73
N PHE A 507 4.83 -7.02 1.44
CA PHE A 507 4.12 -8.09 2.16
C PHE A 507 3.29 -7.61 3.34
N VAL A 508 3.68 -6.51 3.97
CA VAL A 508 3.07 -5.99 5.20
C VAL A 508 2.25 -4.72 4.95
N ILE A 509 1.96 -4.40 3.69
CA ILE A 509 1.31 -3.13 3.32
C ILE A 509 -0.04 -2.92 4.03
N SER A 510 -0.80 -4.01 4.19
CA SER A 510 -2.08 -4.05 4.89
C SER A 510 -2.00 -3.76 6.39
N SER A 511 -0.79 -3.81 6.98
CA SER A 511 -0.54 -3.51 8.39
C SER A 511 -0.15 -2.05 8.64
N TYR A 512 0.18 -1.25 7.62
CA TYR A 512 0.59 0.14 7.87
C TYR A 512 -0.54 1.02 8.44
N LEU A 513 -1.76 0.87 7.92
CA LEU A 513 -2.89 1.67 8.40
C LEU A 513 -3.12 1.49 9.91
N PRO A 514 -3.23 0.25 10.46
CA PRO A 514 -3.38 0.10 11.90
C PRO A 514 -2.15 0.55 12.72
N LEU A 515 -0.93 0.37 12.21
CA LEU A 515 0.30 0.83 12.88
C LEU A 515 0.35 2.37 12.98
N LEU A 516 0.09 3.06 11.87
CA LEU A 516 0.05 4.52 11.83
C LEU A 516 -1.13 5.09 12.61
N ALA A 517 -2.28 4.38 12.62
CA ALA A 517 -3.41 4.74 13.46
C ALA A 517 -3.09 4.61 14.94
N ALA A 518 -2.34 3.57 15.36
CA ALA A 518 -1.92 3.43 16.74
C ALA A 518 -1.10 4.62 17.23
N PHE A 519 -0.21 5.14 16.38
CA PHE A 519 0.56 6.37 16.66
C PHE A 519 -0.33 7.62 16.66
N ALA A 520 -1.03 7.89 15.55
CA ALA A 520 -1.73 9.16 15.33
C ALA A 520 -3.03 9.31 16.15
N CYS A 521 -3.66 8.19 16.53
CA CYS A 521 -4.94 8.19 17.25
C CYS A 521 -4.81 7.89 18.75
N CYS A 522 -3.60 7.76 19.30
CA CYS A 522 -3.40 7.52 20.72
C CYS A 522 -3.93 8.69 21.57
N ASP A 523 -4.25 8.39 22.83
CA ASP A 523 -4.93 9.34 23.73
C ASP A 523 -4.08 10.57 24.09
N VAL A 524 -2.75 10.47 23.96
CA VAL A 524 -1.80 11.56 24.24
C VAL A 524 -2.13 12.81 23.44
N TRP A 525 -2.46 12.66 22.16
CA TRP A 525 -2.77 13.79 21.28
C TRP A 525 -4.10 14.49 21.57
N ARG A 526 -4.94 13.92 22.44
CA ARG A 526 -6.22 14.53 22.85
C ARG A 526 -6.09 15.26 24.18
N GLU A 527 -5.20 14.79 25.04
CA GLU A 527 -4.97 15.33 26.38
C GLU A 527 -4.10 16.59 26.37
N LEU A 528 -3.29 16.78 25.32
CA LEU A 528 -2.39 17.93 25.16
C LEU A 528 -3.07 19.15 24.50
N ALA A 529 -2.71 20.34 24.97
CA ALA A 529 -3.09 21.60 24.33
C ALA A 529 -2.48 21.73 22.93
N ARG A 530 -3.01 22.63 22.08
CA ARG A 530 -2.51 22.79 20.69
C ARG A 530 -1.00 23.07 20.63
N ARG A 531 -0.48 23.96 21.48
CA ARG A 531 0.95 24.29 21.52
C ARG A 531 1.81 23.09 21.90
N GLU A 532 1.42 22.35 22.92
CA GLU A 532 2.11 21.13 23.38
C GLU A 532 2.13 20.03 22.33
N ARG A 533 1.02 19.86 21.60
CA ARG A 533 0.95 18.90 20.48
C ARG A 533 1.90 19.27 19.35
N LEU A 534 2.00 20.56 19.03
CA LEU A 534 2.94 21.04 18.02
C LEU A 534 4.38 20.86 18.48
N LEU A 535 4.68 21.10 19.77
CA LEU A 535 6.01 20.87 20.33
C LEU A 535 6.40 19.39 20.30
N LEU A 536 5.52 18.50 20.80
CA LEU A 536 5.77 17.06 20.79
C LEU A 536 5.86 16.52 19.35
N GLY A 537 4.90 16.86 18.50
CA GLY A 537 4.88 16.42 17.10
C GLY A 537 6.08 16.96 16.32
N GLY A 538 6.46 18.23 16.55
CA GLY A 538 7.65 18.84 15.96
C GLY A 538 8.93 18.14 16.41
N PHE A 539 9.09 17.88 17.71
CA PHE A 539 10.22 17.14 18.25
C PHE A 539 10.35 15.75 17.61
N LEU A 540 9.27 14.95 17.62
CA LEU A 540 9.29 13.61 17.03
C LEU A 540 9.62 13.65 15.52
N SER A 541 9.08 14.64 14.80
CA SER A 541 9.38 14.82 13.38
C SER A 541 10.85 15.13 13.17
N VAL A 542 11.43 16.05 13.94
CA VAL A 542 12.86 16.36 13.87
C VAL A 542 13.70 15.13 14.20
N SER A 543 13.33 14.35 15.22
CA SER A 543 14.06 13.12 15.55
C SER A 543 14.11 12.14 14.39
N VAL A 544 12.97 11.87 13.77
CA VAL A 544 12.86 10.90 12.68
C VAL A 544 13.51 11.41 11.38
N ILE A 545 13.44 12.71 11.12
CA ILE A 545 13.94 13.32 9.88
C ILE A 545 15.46 13.51 9.90
N PHE A 546 16.05 13.81 11.07
CA PHE A 546 17.45 14.24 11.15
C PHE A 546 18.39 13.29 11.89
N SER A 547 17.88 12.26 12.57
CA SER A 547 18.73 11.33 13.33
C SER A 547 18.50 9.88 12.97
N THR A 548 19.58 9.11 12.98
CA THR A 548 19.57 7.65 12.92
C THR A 548 19.65 7.07 14.35
N PRO A 549 19.09 5.88 14.60
CA PRO A 549 19.30 5.15 15.85
C PRO A 549 20.77 4.75 16.07
N PHE A 550 21.21 4.64 17.34
CA PHE A 550 22.61 4.32 17.67
C PHE A 550 23.08 2.99 17.08
N MET A 551 22.26 1.94 17.20
CA MET A 551 22.59 0.59 16.70
C MET A 551 22.47 0.44 15.16
N ILE A 552 22.06 1.49 14.45
CA ILE A 552 21.89 1.51 12.99
C ILE A 552 22.81 2.58 12.36
N TRP A 553 23.76 3.14 13.14
CA TRP A 553 24.63 4.24 12.73
C TRP A 553 25.49 3.94 11.50
N GLU A 554 25.95 2.70 11.34
CA GLU A 554 26.82 2.28 10.25
C GLU A 554 26.07 2.10 8.91
N ALA A 555 24.81 2.52 8.83
CA ALA A 555 23.98 2.25 7.67
C ALA A 555 24.22 3.19 6.48
N TYR A 556 24.12 2.61 5.27
CA TYR A 556 24.33 3.29 3.99
C TYR A 556 23.28 4.36 3.64
N LEU A 557 22.10 4.34 4.27
CA LEU A 557 21.13 5.43 4.15
C LEU A 557 21.30 6.46 5.25
N THR A 558 21.45 7.70 4.82
CA THR A 558 21.48 8.88 5.69
C THR A 558 20.14 9.62 5.64
N PRO A 559 19.56 10.04 6.79
CA PRO A 559 18.34 10.84 6.81
C PRO A 559 18.51 12.10 5.98
N LEU A 560 17.52 12.46 5.15
CA LEU A 560 17.56 13.58 4.20
C LEU A 560 18.84 13.67 3.34
N SER A 561 19.53 12.55 3.11
CA SER A 561 20.85 12.55 2.45
C SER A 561 21.88 13.46 3.15
N LEU A 562 21.78 13.63 4.47
CA LEU A 562 22.76 14.39 5.25
C LEU A 562 24.11 13.68 5.18
N LYS A 563 24.92 14.05 4.18
CA LYS A 563 26.25 13.47 3.96
C LYS A 563 27.28 13.85 5.03
N SER A 564 26.98 14.80 5.92
CA SER A 564 27.91 15.26 6.96
C SER A 564 27.79 14.43 8.24
N PRO A 565 28.81 13.64 8.62
CA PRO A 565 28.81 12.84 9.84
C PRO A 565 28.70 13.71 11.11
N GLN A 566 29.27 14.91 11.10
CA GLN A 566 29.26 15.85 12.23
C GLN A 566 27.85 16.27 12.61
N LEU A 567 27.02 16.57 11.61
CA LEU A 567 25.64 16.98 11.82
C LEU A 567 24.79 15.82 12.36
N GLN A 568 25.04 14.61 11.88
CA GLN A 568 24.36 13.42 12.39
C GLN A 568 24.74 13.11 13.85
N ILE A 569 26.02 13.23 14.22
CA ILE A 569 26.50 13.09 15.61
C ILE A 569 25.85 14.17 16.49
N PHE A 570 25.78 15.41 16.00
CA PHE A 570 25.11 16.49 16.70
C PHE A 570 23.66 16.12 17.03
N PHE A 571 22.88 15.65 16.05
CA PHE A 571 21.50 15.25 16.30
C PHE A 571 21.38 14.03 17.22
N MET A 572 22.27 13.04 17.11
CA MET A 572 22.32 11.89 18.01
C MET A 572 22.52 12.26 19.48
N LEU A 573 23.33 13.28 19.76
CA LEU A 573 23.59 13.74 21.13
C LEU A 573 22.55 14.76 21.61
N PHE A 574 22.14 15.67 20.73
CA PHE A 574 21.25 16.77 21.07
C PHE A 574 19.80 16.31 21.29
N LEU A 575 19.29 15.37 20.49
CA LEU A 575 17.90 14.95 20.58
C LEU A 575 17.56 14.22 21.88
N PRO A 576 18.39 13.31 22.43
CA PRO A 576 18.16 12.75 23.76
C PRO A 576 18.11 13.82 24.86
N LEU A 577 19.01 14.82 24.81
CA LEU A 577 19.04 15.91 25.78
C LEU A 577 17.79 16.80 25.69
N ALA A 578 17.43 17.24 24.49
CA ALA A 578 16.22 18.00 24.23
C ALA A 578 14.95 17.20 24.61
N GLY A 579 14.97 15.89 24.35
CA GLY A 579 13.93 14.95 24.74
C GLY A 579 13.77 14.84 26.25
N ALA A 580 14.88 14.73 27.00
CA ALA A 580 14.88 14.70 28.46
C ALA A 580 14.32 16.00 29.06
N LEU A 581 14.71 17.16 28.51
CA LEU A 581 14.17 18.46 28.91
C LEU A 581 12.65 18.55 28.64
N LEU A 582 12.19 18.05 27.49
CA LEU A 582 10.78 18.02 27.13
C LEU A 582 9.98 17.08 28.06
N ILE A 583 10.54 15.90 28.39
CA ILE A 583 9.96 14.98 29.39
C ILE A 583 9.84 15.67 30.75
N TRP A 584 10.91 16.30 31.24
CA TRP A 584 10.89 17.02 32.52
C TRP A 584 9.84 18.13 32.52
N TRP A 585 9.77 18.91 31.45
CA TRP A 585 8.77 19.97 31.30
C TRP A 585 7.33 19.42 31.29
N MET A 586 7.08 18.32 30.58
CA MET A 586 5.78 17.63 30.57
C MET A 586 5.42 17.09 31.96
N LEU A 587 6.37 16.52 32.70
CA LEU A 587 6.16 16.07 34.07
C LEU A 587 5.82 17.24 35.01
N LYS A 588 6.52 18.38 34.87
CA LYS A 588 6.21 19.62 35.61
C LYS A 588 4.80 20.14 35.31
N LYS A 589 4.33 19.99 34.06
CA LYS A 589 2.96 20.30 33.62
C LYS A 589 1.94 19.21 34.00
N LYS A 590 2.32 18.19 34.77
CA LYS A 590 1.50 17.03 35.16
C LYS A 590 1.00 16.18 33.99
N GLN A 591 1.66 16.25 32.82
CA GLN A 591 1.31 15.52 31.60
C GLN A 591 1.98 14.14 31.56
N ARG A 592 1.71 13.32 32.59
CA ARG A 592 2.43 12.05 32.82
C ARG A 592 2.39 11.09 31.61
N ARG A 593 1.25 10.98 30.92
CA ARG A 593 1.14 10.07 29.75
C ARG A 593 1.96 10.55 28.56
N ALA A 594 2.01 11.85 28.31
CA ALA A 594 2.84 12.41 27.24
C ALA A 594 4.33 12.22 27.55
N ALA A 595 4.73 12.41 28.81
CA ALA A 595 6.08 12.10 29.26
C ALA A 595 6.41 10.61 29.05
N ILE A 596 5.56 9.68 29.51
CA ILE A 596 5.78 8.23 29.30
C ILE A 596 5.83 7.89 27.81
N PHE A 597 4.95 8.46 26.99
CA PHE A 597 4.96 8.29 25.53
C PHE A 597 6.32 8.66 24.93
N LEU A 598 6.80 9.84 25.27
CA LEU A 598 8.06 10.36 24.77
C LEU A 598 9.26 9.55 25.30
N THR A 599 9.24 9.12 26.57
CA THR A 599 10.25 8.24 27.14
C THR A 599 10.32 6.92 26.41
N VAL A 600 9.17 6.25 26.21
CA VAL A 600 9.11 4.98 25.46
C VAL A 600 9.60 5.20 24.03
N PHE A 601 9.13 6.25 23.35
CA PHE A 601 9.58 6.56 21.99
C PHE A 601 11.10 6.75 21.93
N LEU A 602 11.69 7.57 22.81
CA LEU A 602 13.12 7.86 22.81
C LEU A 602 13.97 6.63 23.13
N ILE A 603 13.54 5.80 24.08
CA ILE A 603 14.24 4.54 24.40
C ILE A 603 14.23 3.62 23.18
N LEU A 604 13.06 3.39 22.60
CA LEU A 604 12.94 2.48 21.45
C LEU A 604 13.67 3.03 20.22
N TYR A 605 13.49 4.32 19.92
CA TYR A 605 14.13 4.98 18.78
C TYR A 605 15.65 5.03 18.94
N GLY A 606 16.14 5.42 20.12
CA GLY A 606 17.56 5.52 20.42
C GLY A 606 18.26 4.16 20.40
N LEU A 607 17.67 3.14 21.03
CA LEU A 607 18.26 1.80 21.08
C LEU A 607 18.40 1.15 19.70
N GLY A 608 17.51 1.42 18.73
CA GLY A 608 17.68 0.89 17.38
C GLY A 608 17.62 -0.64 17.26
N ASN A 609 17.08 -1.35 18.26
CA ASN A 609 17.19 -2.80 18.35
C ASN A 609 15.92 -3.52 17.87
N ALA A 610 16.02 -4.20 16.72
CA ALA A 610 14.93 -4.98 16.12
C ALA A 610 14.31 -6.04 17.06
N PHE A 611 15.11 -6.70 17.88
CA PHE A 611 14.64 -7.76 18.78
C PHE A 611 13.78 -7.20 19.90
N VAL A 612 14.15 -6.03 20.43
CA VAL A 612 13.34 -5.33 21.43
C VAL A 612 11.99 -4.96 20.84
N LEU A 613 11.95 -4.45 19.60
CA LEU A 613 10.69 -4.15 18.92
C LEU A 613 9.84 -5.41 18.70
N GLY A 614 10.43 -6.49 18.21
CA GLY A 614 9.74 -7.76 17.99
C GLY A 614 9.19 -8.36 19.29
N LEU A 615 9.98 -8.37 20.36
CA LEU A 615 9.55 -8.85 21.69
C LEU A 615 8.37 -8.01 22.22
N LEU A 616 8.45 -6.69 22.12
CA LEU A 616 7.36 -5.81 22.56
C LEU A 616 6.08 -6.02 21.75
N MET A 617 6.19 -6.22 20.43
CA MET A 617 5.03 -6.57 19.60
C MET A 617 4.39 -7.88 20.05
N LEU A 618 5.18 -8.91 20.35
CA LEU A 618 4.68 -10.18 20.87
C LEU A 618 3.97 -10.00 22.22
N LEU A 619 4.57 -9.25 23.15
CA LEU A 619 3.96 -8.95 24.45
C LEU A 619 2.64 -8.18 24.32
N ILE A 620 2.58 -7.21 23.40
CA ILE A 620 1.36 -6.44 23.10
C ILE A 620 0.29 -7.35 22.49
N LEU A 621 0.68 -8.29 21.62
CA LEU A 621 -0.24 -9.28 21.05
C LEU A 621 -0.80 -10.20 22.15
N CYS A 622 0.06 -10.79 22.98
CA CYS A 622 -0.36 -11.64 24.09
C CYS A 622 -1.32 -10.91 25.04
N ARG A 623 -1.01 -9.65 25.40
CA ARG A 623 -1.88 -8.80 26.21
C ARG A 623 -3.25 -8.57 25.54
N SER A 624 -3.26 -8.37 24.23
CA SER A 624 -4.49 -8.11 23.48
C SER A 624 -5.34 -9.38 23.36
N LEU A 625 -4.73 -10.53 23.06
CA LEU A 625 -5.40 -11.83 23.04
C LEU A 625 -6.02 -12.16 24.40
N TYR A 626 -5.25 -12.01 25.49
CA TYR A 626 -5.77 -12.19 26.84
C TYR A 626 -6.96 -11.25 27.14
N SER A 627 -6.85 -9.97 26.76
CA SER A 627 -7.95 -9.02 26.92
C SER A 627 -9.19 -9.37 26.11
N VAL A 628 -9.05 -9.94 24.91
CA VAL A 628 -10.16 -10.36 24.05
C VAL A 628 -10.82 -11.62 24.61
N ILE A 629 -10.03 -12.60 25.05
CA ILE A 629 -10.53 -13.83 25.69
C ILE A 629 -11.36 -13.47 26.93
N LEU A 630 -10.87 -12.58 27.79
CA LEU A 630 -11.61 -12.10 28.96
C LEU A 630 -12.92 -11.38 28.57
N GLU A 631 -12.90 -10.60 27.49
CA GLU A 631 -14.09 -9.89 27.02
C GLU A 631 -15.16 -10.85 26.47
N ILE A 632 -14.74 -11.93 25.82
CA ILE A 632 -15.63 -12.99 25.32
C ILE A 632 -16.14 -13.85 26.48
N SER A 633 -15.28 -14.25 27.43
CA SER A 633 -15.66 -15.13 28.54
C SER A 633 -16.61 -14.47 29.55
N THR A 634 -16.60 -13.13 29.64
CA THR A 634 -17.51 -12.37 30.49
C THR A 634 -18.90 -12.17 29.90
N LEU A 635 -19.15 -12.61 28.67
CA LEU A 635 -20.51 -12.74 28.15
C LEU A 635 -21.24 -13.82 28.94
N ARG A 636 -22.07 -13.39 29.91
CA ARG A 636 -23.04 -14.30 30.52
C ARG A 636 -24.03 -14.71 29.42
N PRO A 637 -24.13 -16.00 29.07
CA PRO A 637 -25.27 -16.44 28.28
C PRO A 637 -26.51 -16.09 29.08
N ARG A 638 -27.48 -15.41 28.46
CA ARG A 638 -28.82 -15.35 29.05
C ARG A 638 -29.28 -16.80 29.14
N ARG A 639 -29.24 -17.39 30.34
CA ARG A 639 -29.86 -18.68 30.62
C ARG A 639 -31.32 -18.51 30.20
N PHE A 640 -31.73 -19.29 29.20
CA PHE A 640 -33.14 -19.43 28.88
C PHE A 640 -33.82 -19.97 30.15
N GLY A 641 -34.72 -19.18 30.73
CA GLY A 641 -35.81 -19.76 31.50
C GLY A 641 -36.62 -20.58 30.51
N ILE A 642 -36.66 -21.88 30.75
CA ILE A 642 -37.69 -22.77 30.18
C ILE A 642 -39.03 -22.32 30.77
#